data_AF-A0A4R5C6G9-F1
#
_entry.id   AF-A0A4R5C6G9-F1
#
_cell.length_a   1.000
_cell.length_b   1.000
_cell.length_c   1.000
_cell.angle_alpha   90.00
_cell.angle_beta   90.00
_cell.angle_gamma   90.00
#
_symmetry.space_group_name_H-M   'P 1'
#
loop_
_entity.id
_entity.type
_entity.pdbx_description
1 polymer ?
#
loop_
_entity_poly.entity_id
_entity_poly.type
_entity_poly.pdbx_seq_one_letter_code
_entity_poly.pdbx_strand_id
1 'polypeptide(L)'
;MTASTRERLLRGLLVVALLAGVVAVTFGGGYRASHAMLDDASAHVQKKGTVVRVNAEAKSVDARAVRRLAKGGQRLEVVQMSPGVLYVVNNVTGAVWRLPTDSLDPQLVRAAQRKEGPRPRVAAGGGNAYVLDPDGRVTLLEGPSGNRGAQASLPAPATQLVVDGRGTAWALSGHTGELFAVSGGRFVSGHRVSAGGEVVALVLAGGRPVVYRPERGEATMMKADGTPERTIGLPRQDPSDVKAAAPGADSPVLVVVTRRLATLIKADFGTGAVRTSRLAGRERHRFGPPVVSRGRVYVPDYRSRHVVVHDLRSMRPTGEPRHVQGKGGDDFELFARDGRVWVNDPDQKELMSFDREGKVVTFAPDDLSNGPEGGRSQRPATGVPPVTRRPSPGTDIGDPTGRPNTTRNGGDDGGSTGQRGGDGQRGTGEGEGGTPAREPDDPPRPLVVVPPVVGQPAAQAEAEIRRARLRARSVSLPGNCVSGTVTASDPGAGTRVKRDSLVVLRVCGPARVPPVTGLTIDQAHQTLQNARFQWRDVPGGVAQNPADIGRVIAQDPRAPREANTGTTITLTYIDPARGSGVVVPSVQSMNPDQACQTLQALSLACAGKPDEVTWQTNVVHGQSPNAGTQVPAGTGVEYIYETVAPSGLRRYKARGNEARHLSVNGAHPGEDKWADMQVIGGAYSAGERGVPGLVDIYQFVCDSNCGDPKRDIGRYYSRNAAPPNARWQATGPAFACLTDPVPGTKPLVTMRSEQLNSWAFAPKDSEEYNWHADPNHGAYTEVSTLCHIWFGVGGFRG
;
A
#
# COMPACT_ATOMS: atom_id res chain seq x y z
N MET A 1 -43.43 -7.68 53.18
CA MET A 1 -43.22 -8.81 52.24
C MET A 1 -43.20 -8.24 50.82
N THR A 2 -42.23 -8.42 49.96
CA THR A 2 -40.85 -8.91 50.02
C THR A 2 -40.31 -8.72 48.60
N ALA A 3 -39.13 -8.10 48.48
CA ALA A 3 -38.06 -8.19 47.47
C ALA A 3 -38.25 -8.72 46.01
N SER A 4 -39.46 -8.99 45.51
CA SER A 4 -39.68 -9.81 44.30
C SER A 4 -39.98 -9.01 43.02
N THR A 5 -40.46 -7.77 43.14
CA THR A 5 -40.90 -7.00 41.96
C THR A 5 -39.80 -6.12 41.36
N ARG A 6 -38.79 -5.73 42.15
CA ARG A 6 -37.62 -4.98 41.67
C ARG A 6 -36.55 -5.85 41.01
N GLU A 7 -36.48 -7.15 41.35
CA GLU A 7 -35.58 -8.11 40.71
C GLU A 7 -36.09 -8.61 39.34
N ARG A 8 -37.41 -8.59 39.10
CA ARG A 8 -37.99 -9.02 37.82
C ARG A 8 -37.88 -7.96 36.71
N LEU A 9 -37.83 -6.68 37.06
CA LEU A 9 -37.59 -5.58 36.10
C LEU A 9 -36.10 -5.42 35.73
N LEU A 10 -35.18 -5.85 36.59
CA LEU A 10 -33.73 -5.88 36.29
C LEU A 10 -33.29 -7.14 35.52
N ARG A 11 -34.10 -8.22 35.52
CA ARG A 11 -33.86 -9.42 34.67
C ARG A 11 -34.55 -9.38 33.31
N GLY A 12 -35.49 -8.45 33.09
CA GLY A 12 -36.17 -8.23 31.80
C GLY A 12 -35.41 -7.35 30.80
N LEU A 13 -34.32 -6.69 31.21
CA LEU A 13 -33.49 -5.81 30.37
C LEU A 13 -32.15 -6.45 29.96
N LEU A 14 -31.86 -7.69 30.38
CA LEU A 14 -30.58 -8.37 30.10
C LEU A 14 -30.66 -9.50 29.04
N VAL A 15 -31.80 -9.65 28.35
CA VAL A 15 -32.00 -10.73 27.34
C VAL A 15 -32.12 -10.19 25.90
N VAL A 16 -32.12 -8.87 25.69
CA VAL A 16 -32.05 -8.29 24.32
C VAL A 16 -30.60 -8.15 23.81
N ALA A 17 -29.58 -8.46 24.63
CA ALA A 17 -28.17 -8.42 24.24
C ALA A 17 -27.61 -9.74 23.65
N LEU A 18 -28.42 -10.78 23.42
CA LEU A 18 -27.97 -12.10 22.96
C LEU A 18 -28.56 -12.58 21.61
N LEU A 19 -29.24 -11.70 20.86
CA LEU A 19 -29.80 -12.00 19.53
C LEU A 19 -29.29 -11.09 18.40
N ALA A 20 -28.19 -10.38 18.60
CA ALA A 20 -27.36 -9.95 17.48
C ALA A 20 -26.43 -11.13 17.15
N GLY A 21 -26.81 -11.93 16.15
CA GLY A 21 -25.94 -12.96 15.58
C GLY A 21 -24.65 -12.30 15.10
N VAL A 22 -23.67 -12.27 15.99
CA VAL A 22 -22.35 -11.71 15.76
C VAL A 22 -21.74 -12.51 14.61
N VAL A 23 -21.81 -11.94 13.41
CA VAL A 23 -20.87 -12.21 12.32
C VAL A 23 -19.51 -11.69 12.82
N ALA A 24 -18.92 -12.41 13.78
CA ALA A 24 -17.51 -12.32 14.09
C ALA A 24 -16.79 -12.99 12.92
N VAL A 25 -16.66 -12.26 11.82
CA VAL A 25 -15.57 -12.51 10.89
C VAL A 25 -14.34 -12.06 11.65
N THR A 26 -13.62 -13.02 12.23
CA THR A 26 -12.21 -12.82 12.57
C THR A 26 -11.50 -12.68 11.23
N PHE A 27 -10.91 -11.51 10.97
CA PHE A 27 -10.17 -11.29 9.74
C PHE A 27 -8.84 -12.03 9.93
N GLY A 28 -8.68 -13.17 9.28
CA GLY A 28 -7.35 -13.74 9.13
C GLY A 28 -6.51 -12.78 8.30
N GLY A 29 -5.26 -12.56 8.68
CA GLY A 29 -4.16 -12.10 7.82
C GLY A 29 -4.51 -11.07 6.74
N GLY A 30 -4.41 -9.76 7.01
CA GLY A 30 -4.83 -8.69 6.10
C GLY A 30 -4.32 -8.82 4.65
N TYR A 31 -5.20 -9.24 3.74
CA TYR A 31 -4.89 -9.62 2.38
C TYR A 31 -4.48 -8.43 1.50
N ARG A 32 -3.45 -8.64 0.68
CA ARG A 32 -3.13 -7.75 -0.44
C ARG A 32 -3.89 -8.20 -1.68
N ALA A 33 -4.72 -7.31 -2.22
CA ALA A 33 -4.93 -7.21 -3.65
C ALA A 33 -3.97 -6.13 -4.19
N SER A 34 -2.74 -6.55 -4.50
CA SER A 34 -1.82 -5.81 -5.37
C SER A 34 -0.91 -6.84 -6.02
N HIS A 35 -0.91 -6.84 -7.36
CA HIS A 35 -0.17 -7.78 -8.16
C HIS A 35 1.36 -7.56 -8.00
N ALA A 36 2.05 -8.69 -8.08
CA ALA A 36 3.44 -8.87 -8.49
C ALA A 36 4.55 -8.03 -7.83
N MET A 37 4.71 -8.09 -6.50
CA MET A 37 6.07 -8.13 -5.94
C MET A 37 6.51 -9.60 -5.91
N LEU A 38 7.78 -9.86 -6.23
CA LEU A 38 8.41 -11.18 -6.19
C LEU A 38 7.87 -12.00 -5.00
N ASP A 39 7.15 -13.07 -5.33
CA ASP A 39 6.66 -14.07 -4.39
C ASP A 39 7.89 -14.73 -3.79
N ASP A 40 8.33 -14.24 -2.64
CA ASP A 40 9.43 -14.82 -1.88
C ASP A 40 8.98 -16.04 -1.05
N ALA A 41 7.76 -16.51 -1.32
CA ALA A 41 7.06 -17.56 -0.60
C ALA A 41 7.01 -17.32 0.92
N SER A 42 6.98 -16.07 1.36
CA SER A 42 6.97 -15.72 2.77
C SER A 42 5.61 -15.27 3.30
N ALA A 43 5.44 -15.34 4.62
CA ALA A 43 4.31 -14.75 5.30
C ALA A 43 4.70 -14.33 6.72
N HIS A 44 4.00 -13.32 7.23
CA HIS A 44 4.07 -12.94 8.62
C HIS A 44 2.92 -13.58 9.38
N VAL A 45 3.23 -14.44 10.35
CA VAL A 45 2.25 -15.22 11.10
C VAL A 45 2.46 -15.11 12.59
N GLN A 46 1.39 -15.33 13.35
CA GLN A 46 1.48 -15.46 14.80
C GLN A 46 2.22 -16.76 15.16
N LYS A 47 3.29 -16.63 15.97
CA LYS A 47 3.96 -17.75 16.65
C LYS A 47 3.93 -17.50 18.16
N LYS A 48 3.05 -18.20 18.88
CA LYS A 48 2.78 -17.96 20.32
C LYS A 48 2.40 -16.49 20.53
N GLY A 49 3.01 -15.80 21.49
CA GLY A 49 2.76 -14.38 21.76
C GLY A 49 3.53 -13.39 20.88
N THR A 50 4.09 -13.80 19.74
CA THR A 50 4.87 -12.93 18.85
C THR A 50 4.51 -13.16 17.38
N VAL A 51 5.08 -12.36 16.48
CA VAL A 51 4.96 -12.48 15.02
C VAL A 51 6.31 -12.91 14.45
N VAL A 52 6.27 -13.84 13.50
CA VAL A 52 7.44 -14.35 12.77
C VAL A 52 7.21 -14.20 11.28
N ARG A 53 8.29 -13.97 10.53
CA ARG A 53 8.32 -14.14 9.08
C ARG A 53 8.78 -15.57 8.78
N VAL A 54 7.95 -16.31 8.06
CA VAL A 54 8.23 -17.68 7.62
C VAL A 54 8.49 -17.70 6.12
N ASN A 55 9.32 -18.61 5.64
CA ASN A 55 9.55 -18.86 4.21
C ASN A 55 9.20 -20.30 3.87
N ALA A 56 8.27 -20.51 2.94
CA ALA A 56 7.81 -21.84 2.57
C ALA A 56 8.82 -22.61 1.71
N GLU A 57 9.62 -21.95 0.87
CA GLU A 57 10.64 -22.64 0.07
C GLU A 57 11.81 -23.10 0.94
N ALA A 58 12.25 -22.26 1.88
CA ALA A 58 13.31 -22.59 2.82
C ALA A 58 12.83 -23.44 4.01
N LYS A 59 11.50 -23.55 4.21
CA LYS A 59 10.87 -24.17 5.39
C LYS A 59 11.49 -23.66 6.69
N SER A 60 11.63 -22.36 6.82
CA SER A 60 12.32 -21.72 7.95
C SER A 60 11.58 -20.50 8.47
N VAL A 61 11.90 -20.11 9.70
CA VAL A 61 11.61 -18.77 10.22
C VAL A 61 12.79 -17.86 9.92
N ASP A 62 12.58 -16.88 9.04
CA ASP A 62 13.61 -15.95 8.60
C ASP A 62 13.82 -14.80 9.57
N ALA A 63 12.78 -14.42 10.31
CA ALA A 63 12.83 -13.32 11.27
C ALA A 63 11.73 -13.42 12.33
N ARG A 64 11.99 -12.84 13.50
CA ARG A 64 11.03 -12.75 14.61
C ARG A 64 10.93 -11.31 15.11
N ALA A 65 9.72 -10.89 15.48
CA ALA A 65 9.53 -9.60 16.13
C ALA A 65 10.33 -9.51 17.44
N VAL A 66 10.97 -8.36 17.65
CA VAL A 66 11.95 -8.12 18.72
C VAL A 66 11.34 -8.28 20.12
N ARG A 67 10.01 -8.15 20.24
CA ARG A 67 9.28 -8.27 21.50
C ARG A 67 7.99 -9.05 21.32
N ARG A 68 7.54 -9.70 22.40
CA ARG A 68 6.21 -10.32 22.44
C ARG A 68 5.11 -9.26 22.43
N LEU A 69 4.06 -9.52 21.67
CA LEU A 69 2.88 -8.68 21.48
C LEU A 69 1.63 -9.23 22.20
N ALA A 70 1.72 -10.46 22.68
CA ALA A 70 0.65 -11.17 23.38
C ALA A 70 1.21 -11.95 24.57
N LYS A 71 0.40 -12.07 25.64
CA LYS A 71 0.65 -12.94 26.79
C LYS A 71 -0.23 -14.19 26.70
N GLY A 72 0.30 -15.37 27.05
CA GLY A 72 -0.46 -16.62 26.97
C GLY A 72 -0.94 -16.94 25.55
N GLY A 73 -2.13 -17.55 25.43
CA GLY A 73 -2.80 -17.88 24.15
C GLY A 73 -3.58 -16.71 23.52
N GLN A 74 -3.20 -15.46 23.81
CA GLN A 74 -3.85 -14.30 23.19
C GLN A 74 -3.63 -14.32 21.67
N ARG A 75 -4.72 -14.20 20.90
CA ARG A 75 -4.67 -14.20 19.43
C ARG A 75 -4.21 -12.86 18.87
N LEU A 76 -3.31 -12.91 17.90
CA LEU A 76 -2.79 -11.78 17.15
C LEU A 76 -3.32 -11.86 15.72
N GLU A 77 -3.83 -10.75 15.21
CA GLU A 77 -4.18 -10.59 13.81
C GLU A 77 -3.09 -9.77 13.12
N VAL A 78 -2.50 -10.31 12.05
CA VAL A 78 -1.44 -9.65 11.28
C VAL A 78 -2.04 -9.06 10.01
N VAL A 79 -1.97 -7.74 9.82
CA VAL A 79 -2.45 -7.02 8.64
C VAL A 79 -1.28 -6.38 7.93
N GLN A 80 -0.94 -6.86 6.75
CA GLN A 80 0.15 -6.26 5.97
C GLN A 80 -0.39 -5.18 5.04
N MET A 81 0.13 -3.97 5.22
CA MET A 81 -0.26 -2.81 4.44
C MET A 81 0.52 -2.72 3.12
N SER A 82 1.83 -2.83 3.25
CA SER A 82 2.79 -2.74 2.16
C SER A 82 3.91 -3.78 2.42
N PRO A 83 4.88 -3.96 1.52
CA PRO A 83 5.99 -4.89 1.79
C PRO A 83 6.86 -4.39 2.95
N GLY A 84 6.78 -3.09 3.27
CA GLY A 84 7.59 -2.42 4.29
C GLY A 84 6.96 -2.35 5.68
N VAL A 85 5.65 -2.60 5.82
CA VAL A 85 4.93 -2.36 7.08
C VAL A 85 3.82 -3.39 7.32
N LEU A 86 3.79 -3.90 8.55
CA LEU A 86 2.72 -4.71 9.12
C LEU A 86 2.03 -3.95 10.25
N TYR A 87 0.75 -4.21 10.42
CA TYR A 87 0.00 -3.92 11.62
C TYR A 87 -0.34 -5.22 12.33
N VAL A 88 -0.24 -5.23 13.65
CA VAL A 88 -0.58 -6.39 14.47
C VAL A 88 -1.60 -5.97 15.51
N VAL A 89 -2.77 -6.59 15.49
CA VAL A 89 -3.86 -6.35 16.44
C VAL A 89 -3.90 -7.48 17.44
N ASN A 90 -3.81 -7.17 18.74
CA ASN A 90 -4.07 -8.15 19.78
C ASN A 90 -5.57 -8.22 20.04
N ASN A 91 -6.21 -9.33 19.65
CA ASN A 91 -7.67 -9.48 19.66
C ASN A 91 -8.29 -9.62 21.06
N VAL A 92 -7.45 -9.68 22.10
CA VAL A 92 -7.87 -9.71 23.50
C VAL A 92 -7.73 -8.35 24.15
N THR A 93 -6.61 -7.64 23.92
CA THR A 93 -6.35 -6.34 24.58
C THR A 93 -6.76 -5.14 23.73
N GLY A 94 -7.01 -5.32 22.43
CA GLY A 94 -7.25 -4.24 21.47
C GLY A 94 -5.99 -3.45 21.09
N ALA A 95 -4.81 -3.85 21.57
CA ALA A 95 -3.57 -3.15 21.24
C ALA A 95 -3.23 -3.32 19.75
N VAL A 96 -2.99 -2.20 19.06
CA VAL A 96 -2.53 -2.16 17.67
C VAL A 96 -1.06 -1.76 17.63
N TRP A 97 -0.24 -2.56 16.95
CA TRP A 97 1.19 -2.34 16.78
C TRP A 97 1.50 -2.15 15.30
N ARG A 98 2.41 -1.23 14.98
CA ARG A 98 3.01 -1.05 13.67
C ARG A 98 4.40 -1.68 13.69
N LEU A 99 4.69 -2.58 12.78
CA LEU A 99 5.98 -3.26 12.66
C LEU A 99 6.54 -2.96 11.26
N PRO A 100 7.61 -2.17 11.14
CA PRO A 100 8.41 -2.15 9.92
C PRO A 100 8.95 -3.56 9.62
N THR A 101 8.88 -4.04 8.39
CA THR A 101 9.26 -5.43 8.04
C THR A 101 10.77 -5.67 8.06
N ASP A 102 11.57 -4.62 7.92
CA ASP A 102 13.04 -4.63 7.95
C ASP A 102 13.63 -4.81 9.36
N SER A 103 12.90 -4.37 10.38
CA SER A 103 13.32 -4.43 11.78
C SER A 103 12.46 -5.37 12.61
N LEU A 104 11.19 -5.53 12.25
CA LEU A 104 10.14 -6.15 13.08
C LEU A 104 10.14 -5.62 14.52
N ASP A 105 10.55 -4.37 14.73
CA ASP A 105 10.50 -3.71 16.01
C ASP A 105 9.10 -3.11 16.23
N PRO A 106 8.32 -3.62 17.21
CA PRO A 106 6.93 -3.20 17.37
C PRO A 106 6.78 -1.78 17.92
N GLN A 107 6.13 -0.92 17.13
CA GLN A 107 5.79 0.45 17.49
C GLN A 107 4.32 0.54 17.89
N LEU A 108 4.04 0.93 19.13
CA LEU A 108 2.65 1.05 19.61
C LEU A 108 1.89 2.16 18.86
N VAL A 109 0.74 1.83 18.27
CA VAL A 109 -0.09 2.80 17.55
C VAL A 109 -0.98 3.54 18.53
N ARG A 110 -0.48 4.65 19.09
CA ARG A 110 -1.20 5.44 20.10
C ARG A 110 -2.58 5.93 19.66
N ALA A 111 -2.74 6.27 18.37
CA ALA A 111 -4.02 6.70 17.82
C ALA A 111 -5.14 5.62 17.94
N ALA A 112 -4.75 4.35 17.97
CA ALA A 112 -5.65 3.20 18.08
C ALA A 112 -5.68 2.60 19.51
N GLN A 113 -4.93 3.18 20.47
CA GLN A 113 -4.90 2.68 21.85
C GLN A 113 -6.19 3.04 22.60
N ARG A 114 -6.67 2.06 23.37
CA ARG A 114 -7.80 2.22 24.32
C ARG A 114 -7.43 1.53 25.64
N LYS A 115 -7.91 2.09 26.76
CA LYS A 115 -7.64 1.55 28.10
C LYS A 115 -8.34 0.20 28.36
N GLU A 116 -9.50 -0.01 27.73
CA GLU A 116 -10.32 -1.23 27.70
C GLU A 116 -11.47 -0.99 26.70
N GLY A 117 -11.98 -2.02 26.01
CA GLY A 117 -13.09 -1.84 25.07
C GLY A 117 -13.18 -2.91 23.97
N PRO A 118 -14.18 -2.83 23.08
CA PRO A 118 -14.35 -3.83 22.02
C PRO A 118 -13.22 -3.76 20.97
N ARG A 119 -13.19 -4.72 20.05
CA ARG A 119 -12.04 -4.98 19.16
C ARG A 119 -11.94 -3.95 18.02
N PRO A 120 -10.84 -3.17 17.91
CA PRO A 120 -10.58 -2.41 16.70
C PRO A 120 -10.24 -3.37 15.56
N ARG A 121 -10.60 -3.01 14.33
CA ARG A 121 -10.32 -3.79 13.13
C ARG A 121 -9.40 -3.00 12.22
N VAL A 122 -8.31 -3.61 11.77
CA VAL A 122 -7.40 -2.97 10.81
C VAL A 122 -7.63 -3.57 9.43
N ALA A 123 -7.73 -2.71 8.42
CA ALA A 123 -7.83 -3.12 7.03
C ALA A 123 -6.83 -2.32 6.20
N ALA A 124 -6.23 -2.96 5.19
CA ALA A 124 -5.25 -2.32 4.34
C ALA A 124 -5.40 -2.75 2.87
N GLY A 125 -5.01 -1.87 1.96
CA GLY A 125 -5.14 -2.03 0.51
C GLY A 125 -4.60 -0.79 -0.20
N GLY A 126 -4.10 -0.94 -1.43
CA GLY A 126 -3.53 0.16 -2.22
C GLY A 126 -2.48 1.01 -1.49
N GLY A 127 -1.70 0.42 -0.60
CA GLY A 127 -0.69 1.13 0.20
C GLY A 127 -1.27 2.06 1.27
N ASN A 128 -2.55 1.93 1.64
CA ASN A 128 -3.19 2.59 2.78
C ASN A 128 -3.57 1.57 3.86
N ALA A 129 -3.53 1.97 5.12
CA ALA A 129 -4.06 1.21 6.26
C ALA A 129 -5.00 2.06 7.09
N TYR A 130 -6.13 1.48 7.48
CA TYR A 130 -7.17 2.12 8.28
C TYR A 130 -7.53 1.25 9.47
N VAL A 131 -7.94 1.88 10.56
CA VAL A 131 -8.57 1.23 11.71
C VAL A 131 -10.04 1.62 11.78
N LEU A 132 -10.91 0.64 11.97
CA LEU A 132 -12.30 0.79 12.39
C LEU A 132 -12.37 0.55 13.90
N ASP A 133 -12.66 1.61 14.65
CA ASP A 133 -12.94 1.52 16.08
C ASP A 133 -14.32 0.87 16.32
N PRO A 134 -14.54 0.24 17.49
CA PRO A 134 -15.83 -0.33 17.85
C PRO A 134 -17.01 0.62 17.91
N ASP A 135 -16.76 1.90 18.14
CA ASP A 135 -17.78 2.96 18.10
C ASP A 135 -18.02 3.48 16.68
N GLY A 136 -17.42 2.82 15.68
CA GLY A 136 -17.66 3.02 14.27
C GLY A 136 -16.84 4.14 13.63
N ARG A 137 -15.86 4.70 14.34
CA ARG A 137 -14.91 5.66 13.76
C ARG A 137 -13.92 4.95 12.84
N VAL A 138 -13.63 5.58 11.69
CA VAL A 138 -12.59 5.12 10.75
C VAL A 138 -11.42 6.09 10.77
N THR A 139 -10.21 5.60 11.04
CA THR A 139 -9.00 6.41 11.12
C THR A 139 -7.94 5.87 10.17
N LEU A 140 -7.33 6.73 9.38
CA LEU A 140 -6.15 6.42 8.57
C LEU A 140 -4.96 6.19 9.51
N LEU A 141 -4.43 4.97 9.53
CA LEU A 141 -3.22 4.64 10.28
C LEU A 141 -1.97 5.11 9.53
N GLU A 142 -1.92 4.88 8.23
CA GLU A 142 -0.81 5.26 7.35
C GLU A 142 -1.26 5.24 5.88
N GLY A 143 -0.77 6.20 5.09
CA GLY A 143 -0.93 6.25 3.65
C GLY A 143 0.37 6.60 2.93
N PRO A 144 0.43 6.47 1.59
CA PRO A 144 1.67 6.62 0.82
C PRO A 144 2.23 8.05 0.84
N SER A 145 1.39 9.05 1.13
CA SER A 145 1.81 10.44 1.31
C SER A 145 2.43 10.75 2.68
N GLY A 146 2.59 9.75 3.55
CA GLY A 146 3.05 9.94 4.93
C GLY A 146 1.98 10.47 5.90
N ASN A 147 0.75 10.69 5.42
CA ASN A 147 -0.38 11.09 6.26
C ASN A 147 -0.73 9.97 7.27
N ARG A 148 -0.85 10.31 8.55
CA ARG A 148 -1.19 9.39 9.65
C ARG A 148 -2.16 10.03 10.63
N GLY A 149 -3.05 9.22 11.20
CA GLY A 149 -3.97 9.63 12.27
C GLY A 149 -5.20 10.43 11.83
N ALA A 150 -5.41 10.62 10.52
CA ALA A 150 -6.58 11.33 10.02
C ALA A 150 -7.86 10.51 10.25
N GLN A 151 -8.77 11.02 11.08
CA GLN A 151 -10.06 10.40 11.35
C GLN A 151 -11.11 10.90 10.37
N ALA A 152 -11.80 9.98 9.70
CA ALA A 152 -12.90 10.31 8.80
C ALA A 152 -14.13 10.76 9.60
N SER A 153 -14.70 11.91 9.22
CA SER A 153 -16.00 12.35 9.72
C SER A 153 -17.09 11.67 8.91
N LEU A 154 -17.57 10.52 9.39
CA LEU A 154 -18.62 9.75 8.73
C LEU A 154 -20.02 10.22 9.18
N PRO A 155 -21.03 10.24 8.29
CA PRO A 155 -22.40 10.59 8.66
C PRO A 155 -23.05 9.62 9.68
N ALA A 156 -22.62 8.36 9.70
CA ALA A 156 -23.06 7.35 10.66
C ALA A 156 -21.91 6.41 11.05
N PRO A 157 -21.96 5.80 12.26
CA PRO A 157 -20.98 4.81 12.69
C PRO A 157 -20.91 3.62 11.73
N ALA A 158 -19.69 3.26 11.31
CA ALA A 158 -19.46 2.07 10.51
C ALA A 158 -19.39 0.81 11.37
N THR A 159 -19.85 -0.32 10.84
CA THR A 159 -19.75 -1.64 11.48
C THR A 159 -18.85 -2.59 10.69
N GLN A 160 -18.62 -2.31 9.40
CA GLN A 160 -17.70 -3.06 8.56
C GLN A 160 -16.77 -2.15 7.77
N LEU A 161 -15.56 -2.64 7.52
CA LEU A 161 -14.53 -1.95 6.77
C LEU A 161 -13.78 -2.94 5.86
N VAL A 162 -13.59 -2.57 4.60
CA VAL A 162 -12.64 -3.18 3.67
C VAL A 162 -11.86 -2.07 2.96
N VAL A 163 -10.68 -2.37 2.42
CA VAL A 163 -9.87 -1.38 1.68
C VAL A 163 -9.55 -1.94 0.31
N ASP A 164 -9.97 -1.23 -0.73
CA ASP A 164 -9.85 -1.71 -2.12
C ASP A 164 -8.42 -1.59 -2.65
N GLY A 165 -8.19 -2.11 -3.86
CA GLY A 165 -6.86 -2.10 -4.49
C GLY A 165 -6.29 -0.70 -4.77
N ARG A 166 -7.14 0.34 -4.78
CA ARG A 166 -6.74 1.75 -4.93
C ARG A 166 -6.48 2.43 -3.58
N GLY A 167 -6.71 1.71 -2.48
CA GLY A 167 -6.52 2.22 -1.13
C GLY A 167 -7.68 3.05 -0.59
N THR A 168 -8.84 2.98 -1.25
CA THR A 168 -10.09 3.54 -0.73
C THR A 168 -10.65 2.60 0.34
N ALA A 169 -10.90 3.15 1.53
CA ALA A 169 -11.62 2.46 2.60
C ALA A 169 -13.13 2.53 2.35
N TRP A 170 -13.77 1.37 2.32
CA TRP A 170 -15.21 1.21 2.17
C TRP A 170 -15.80 0.81 3.53
N ALA A 171 -16.53 1.74 4.14
CA ALA A 171 -17.07 1.62 5.49
C ALA A 171 -18.60 1.49 5.45
N LEU A 172 -19.13 0.34 5.83
CA LEU A 172 -20.58 0.09 5.84
C LEU A 172 -21.16 0.35 7.23
N SER A 173 -22.17 1.19 7.34
CA SER A 173 -23.00 1.31 8.55
C SER A 173 -24.10 0.27 8.53
N GLY A 174 -24.02 -0.72 9.41
CA GLY A 174 -25.11 -1.68 9.61
C GLY A 174 -26.39 -1.05 10.18
N HIS A 175 -26.31 0.17 10.73
CA HIS A 175 -27.46 0.84 11.34
C HIS A 175 -28.28 1.59 10.30
N THR A 176 -27.64 2.29 9.36
CA THR A 176 -28.32 3.05 8.30
C THR A 176 -28.39 2.31 6.97
N GLY A 177 -27.55 1.28 6.77
CA GLY A 177 -27.39 0.57 5.51
C GLY A 177 -26.58 1.35 4.46
N GLU A 178 -25.86 2.38 4.89
CA GLU A 178 -25.03 3.22 4.00
C GLU A 178 -23.59 2.73 3.91
N LEU A 179 -23.07 2.70 2.69
CA LEU A 179 -21.69 2.42 2.37
C LEU A 179 -20.97 3.74 2.08
N PHE A 180 -19.96 4.05 2.89
CA PHE A 180 -19.14 5.25 2.79
C PHE A 180 -17.80 4.96 2.13
N ALA A 181 -17.42 5.78 1.15
CA ALA A 181 -16.07 5.80 0.61
C ALA A 181 -15.21 6.78 1.43
N VAL A 182 -14.05 6.33 1.88
CA VAL A 182 -13.06 7.10 2.62
C VAL A 182 -11.73 7.02 1.88
N SER A 183 -11.15 8.16 1.54
CA SER A 183 -9.85 8.25 0.87
C SER A 183 -8.94 9.22 1.62
N GLY A 184 -7.71 8.80 1.89
CA GLY A 184 -6.74 9.61 2.63
C GLY A 184 -7.23 10.04 4.02
N GLY A 185 -8.10 9.25 4.65
CA GLY A 185 -8.70 9.57 5.95
C GLY A 185 -9.86 10.59 5.90
N ARG A 186 -10.37 10.93 4.72
CA ARG A 186 -11.52 11.83 4.54
C ARG A 186 -12.70 11.10 3.92
N PHE A 187 -13.91 11.45 4.37
CA PHE A 187 -15.15 11.03 3.73
C PHE A 187 -15.23 11.61 2.31
N VAL A 188 -15.59 10.78 1.33
CA VAL A 188 -15.69 11.14 -0.09
C VAL A 188 -17.13 11.09 -0.57
N SER A 189 -17.79 9.95 -0.36
CA SER A 189 -19.17 9.72 -0.80
C SER A 189 -19.88 8.71 0.10
N GLY A 190 -21.21 8.72 0.07
CA GLY A 190 -22.06 7.78 0.81
C GLY A 190 -23.25 7.34 -0.03
N HIS A 191 -23.50 6.04 -0.08
CA HIS A 191 -24.62 5.47 -0.83
C HIS A 191 -25.37 4.45 0.02
N ARG A 192 -26.71 4.50 0.04
CA ARG A 192 -27.51 3.47 0.70
C ARG A 192 -27.51 2.19 -0.13
N VAL A 193 -27.01 1.09 0.45
CA VAL A 193 -26.86 -0.21 -0.21
C VAL A 193 -27.72 -1.32 0.40
N SER A 194 -28.23 -1.10 1.62
CA SER A 194 -29.14 -2.02 2.30
C SER A 194 -30.16 -1.24 3.14
N ALA A 195 -31.14 -1.95 3.69
CA ALA A 195 -31.93 -1.39 4.77
C ALA A 195 -31.07 -1.28 6.05
N GLY A 196 -31.40 -0.34 6.93
CA GLY A 196 -30.81 -0.26 8.25
C GLY A 196 -31.19 -1.49 9.10
N GLY A 197 -30.22 -2.07 9.79
CA GLY A 197 -30.38 -3.31 10.57
C GLY A 197 -30.36 -4.60 9.75
N GLU A 198 -30.32 -4.51 8.41
CA GLU A 198 -30.18 -5.69 7.54
C GLU A 198 -28.80 -6.35 7.75
N VAL A 199 -28.77 -7.68 7.82
CA VAL A 199 -27.50 -8.41 7.92
C VAL A 199 -26.86 -8.48 6.54
N VAL A 200 -25.72 -7.81 6.40
CA VAL A 200 -24.98 -7.66 5.14
C VAL A 200 -23.53 -8.12 5.35
N ALA A 201 -22.92 -8.70 4.32
CA ALA A 201 -21.48 -8.94 4.28
C ALA A 201 -20.83 -7.99 3.27
N LEU A 202 -19.84 -7.22 3.72
CA LEU A 202 -18.98 -6.41 2.86
C LEU A 202 -17.67 -7.16 2.62
N VAL A 203 -17.38 -7.50 1.36
CA VAL A 203 -16.16 -8.21 0.95
C VAL A 203 -15.48 -7.51 -0.23
N LEU A 204 -14.30 -7.99 -0.62
CA LEU A 204 -13.63 -7.56 -1.85
C LEU A 204 -13.58 -8.72 -2.85
N ALA A 205 -13.99 -8.46 -4.09
CA ALA A 205 -13.86 -9.36 -5.23
C ALA A 205 -13.16 -8.63 -6.38
N GLY A 206 -12.05 -9.17 -6.88
CA GLY A 206 -11.22 -8.52 -7.90
C GLY A 206 -10.71 -7.15 -7.43
N GLY A 207 -10.41 -7.02 -6.14
CA GLY A 207 -10.01 -5.75 -5.52
C GLY A 207 -11.11 -4.69 -5.42
N ARG A 208 -12.38 -5.05 -5.61
CA ARG A 208 -13.53 -4.12 -5.57
C ARG A 208 -14.55 -4.50 -4.49
N PRO A 209 -15.21 -3.53 -3.84
CA PRO A 209 -16.23 -3.80 -2.83
C PRO A 209 -17.44 -4.53 -3.40
N VAL A 210 -17.89 -5.56 -2.69
CA VAL A 210 -19.12 -6.30 -2.95
C VAL A 210 -19.97 -6.31 -1.68
N VAL A 211 -21.23 -5.91 -1.83
CA VAL A 211 -22.26 -5.94 -0.80
C VAL A 211 -23.11 -7.20 -1.01
N TYR A 212 -22.98 -8.18 -0.12
CA TYR A 212 -23.76 -9.42 -0.15
C TYR A 212 -24.87 -9.40 0.90
N ARG A 213 -26.11 -9.56 0.44
CA ARG A 213 -27.34 -9.58 1.23
C ARG A 213 -27.92 -11.01 1.24
N PRO A 214 -27.55 -11.85 2.22
CA PRO A 214 -27.91 -13.26 2.23
C PRO A 214 -29.43 -13.52 2.26
N GLU A 215 -30.19 -12.76 3.05
CA GLU A 215 -31.66 -12.95 3.15
C GLU A 215 -32.37 -12.58 1.84
N ARG A 216 -31.87 -11.55 1.15
CA ARG A 216 -32.35 -11.14 -0.17
C ARG A 216 -31.89 -12.11 -1.27
N GLY A 217 -30.76 -12.78 -1.07
CA GLY A 217 -30.11 -13.60 -2.09
C GLY A 217 -29.52 -12.71 -3.18
N GLU A 218 -28.80 -11.66 -2.81
CA GLU A 218 -28.26 -10.70 -3.78
C GLU A 218 -26.83 -10.32 -3.44
N ALA A 219 -25.97 -10.23 -4.46
CA ALA A 219 -24.63 -9.70 -4.33
C ALA A 219 -24.42 -8.57 -5.33
N THR A 220 -24.02 -7.39 -4.84
CA THR A 220 -23.85 -6.18 -5.64
C THR A 220 -22.41 -5.73 -5.61
N MET A 221 -21.75 -5.70 -6.77
CA MET A 221 -20.41 -5.12 -6.91
C MET A 221 -20.54 -3.61 -7.11
N MET A 222 -19.74 -2.83 -6.38
CA MET A 222 -19.78 -1.36 -6.43
C MET A 222 -18.69 -0.80 -7.33
N LYS A 223 -18.97 0.37 -7.92
CA LYS A 223 -18.00 1.20 -8.65
C LYS A 223 -17.09 1.97 -7.70
N ALA A 224 -16.09 2.64 -8.24
CA ALA A 224 -15.16 3.49 -7.49
C ALA A 224 -15.85 4.66 -6.75
N ASP A 225 -16.97 5.16 -7.28
CA ASP A 225 -17.75 6.25 -6.68
C ASP A 225 -18.71 5.79 -5.57
N GLY A 226 -18.90 4.47 -5.43
CA GLY A 226 -19.77 3.85 -4.43
C GLY A 226 -21.17 3.50 -4.95
N THR A 227 -21.45 3.77 -6.23
CA THR A 227 -22.71 3.35 -6.87
C THR A 227 -22.67 1.86 -7.26
N PRO A 228 -23.84 1.18 -7.32
CA PRO A 228 -23.91 -0.18 -7.83
C PRO A 228 -23.42 -0.28 -9.29
N GLU A 229 -22.58 -1.27 -9.59
CA GLU A 229 -22.24 -1.63 -10.97
C GLU A 229 -23.09 -2.78 -11.48
N ARG A 230 -23.08 -3.89 -10.75
CA ARG A 230 -23.72 -5.14 -11.17
C ARG A 230 -24.23 -5.89 -9.96
N THR A 231 -25.48 -6.31 -10.03
CA THR A 231 -26.14 -7.17 -9.03
C THR A 231 -26.35 -8.56 -9.61
N ILE A 232 -25.98 -9.58 -8.86
CA ILE A 232 -26.23 -10.99 -9.19
C ILE A 232 -27.17 -11.57 -8.15
N GLY A 233 -28.17 -12.32 -8.61
CA GLY A 233 -29.06 -13.09 -7.73
C GLY A 233 -28.40 -14.39 -7.28
N LEU A 234 -28.44 -14.68 -5.99
CA LEU A 234 -27.97 -15.91 -5.35
C LEU A 234 -29.14 -16.58 -4.61
N PRO A 235 -29.05 -17.89 -4.30
CA PRO A 235 -30.02 -18.54 -3.41
C PRO A 235 -30.05 -17.86 -2.05
N ARG A 236 -31.24 -17.49 -1.56
CA ARG A 236 -31.43 -16.87 -0.23
C ARG A 236 -30.90 -17.76 0.88
N GLN A 237 -30.19 -17.16 1.84
CA GLN A 237 -29.59 -17.85 2.98
C GLN A 237 -30.00 -17.18 4.30
N ASP A 238 -30.06 -18.00 5.35
CA ASP A 238 -30.05 -17.49 6.71
C ASP A 238 -28.65 -16.87 6.99
N PRO A 239 -28.55 -15.61 7.44
CA PRO A 239 -27.27 -14.96 7.69
C PRO A 239 -26.38 -15.70 8.70
N SER A 240 -26.97 -16.45 9.64
CA SER A 240 -26.24 -17.25 10.61
C SER A 240 -25.65 -18.53 10.01
N ASP A 241 -26.14 -18.95 8.84
CA ASP A 241 -25.75 -20.18 8.16
C ASP A 241 -24.68 -19.98 7.08
N VAL A 242 -24.39 -18.74 6.70
CA VAL A 242 -23.51 -18.43 5.57
C VAL A 242 -22.23 -17.73 5.99
N LYS A 243 -21.11 -18.11 5.36
CA LYS A 243 -19.85 -17.36 5.42
C LYS A 243 -19.48 -16.91 4.01
N ALA A 244 -19.26 -15.61 3.85
CA ALA A 244 -18.71 -15.05 2.62
C ALA A 244 -17.18 -15.18 2.60
N ALA A 245 -16.62 -15.18 1.39
CA ALA A 245 -15.19 -15.23 1.19
C ALA A 245 -14.49 -14.12 1.98
N ALA A 246 -13.29 -14.43 2.48
CA ALA A 246 -12.42 -13.42 3.04
C ALA A 246 -12.19 -12.31 2.00
N PRO A 247 -12.18 -11.03 2.40
CA PRO A 247 -11.89 -9.93 1.48
C PRO A 247 -10.55 -10.15 0.77
N GLY A 248 -10.53 -9.95 -0.55
CA GLY A 248 -9.30 -9.94 -1.35
C GLY A 248 -9.22 -11.04 -2.39
N ALA A 249 -10.35 -11.58 -2.86
CA ALA A 249 -10.34 -12.48 -4.01
C ALA A 249 -9.64 -11.80 -5.19
N ASP A 250 -8.62 -12.46 -5.74
CA ASP A 250 -7.86 -12.02 -6.92
C ASP A 250 -8.70 -12.00 -8.21
N SER A 251 -9.85 -12.67 -8.17
CA SER A 251 -10.83 -12.71 -9.25
C SER A 251 -12.10 -11.93 -8.86
N PRO A 252 -12.85 -11.36 -9.82
CA PRO A 252 -14.11 -10.65 -9.58
C PRO A 252 -15.25 -11.64 -9.28
N VAL A 253 -15.07 -12.48 -8.26
CA VAL A 253 -15.98 -13.55 -7.87
C VAL A 253 -16.29 -13.43 -6.38
N LEU A 254 -17.56 -13.61 -6.02
CA LEU A 254 -17.97 -13.85 -4.64
C LEU A 254 -18.09 -15.36 -4.47
N VAL A 255 -17.48 -15.90 -3.42
CA VAL A 255 -17.74 -17.28 -2.98
C VAL A 255 -18.33 -17.24 -1.57
N VAL A 256 -19.40 -17.99 -1.35
CA VAL A 256 -20.00 -18.20 -0.04
C VAL A 256 -20.08 -19.69 0.26
N VAL A 257 -19.97 -20.07 1.53
CA VAL A 257 -20.20 -21.43 2.02
C VAL A 257 -21.36 -21.43 3.01
N THR A 258 -22.29 -22.36 2.85
CA THR A 258 -23.45 -22.54 3.74
C THR A 258 -23.22 -23.70 4.68
N ARG A 259 -23.63 -23.57 5.94
CA ARG A 259 -23.42 -24.58 6.98
C ARG A 259 -24.48 -25.68 6.90
N ARG A 260 -25.77 -25.37 6.78
CA ARG A 260 -26.87 -26.33 6.85
C ARG A 260 -26.79 -27.37 5.76
N LEU A 261 -26.52 -26.93 4.53
CA LEU A 261 -26.45 -27.79 3.34
C LEU A 261 -25.02 -28.10 2.90
N ALA A 262 -24.01 -27.48 3.53
CA ALA A 262 -22.60 -27.61 3.14
C ALA A 262 -22.39 -27.25 1.67
N THR A 263 -22.94 -26.12 1.20
CA THR A 263 -22.90 -25.74 -0.21
C THR A 263 -21.95 -24.58 -0.44
N LEU A 264 -21.02 -24.74 -1.37
CA LEU A 264 -20.28 -23.64 -1.99
C LEU A 264 -21.12 -23.00 -3.09
N ILE A 265 -21.25 -21.68 -3.05
CA ILE A 265 -21.92 -20.89 -4.08
C ILE A 265 -20.93 -19.85 -4.59
N LYS A 266 -20.64 -19.88 -5.89
CA LYS A 266 -19.80 -18.90 -6.59
C LYS A 266 -20.70 -18.02 -7.45
N ALA A 267 -20.61 -16.70 -7.27
CA ALA A 267 -21.15 -15.70 -8.20
C ALA A 267 -19.99 -15.01 -8.92
N ASP A 268 -20.02 -15.00 -10.25
CA ASP A 268 -18.98 -14.45 -11.10
C ASP A 268 -19.43 -13.11 -11.69
N PHE A 269 -18.82 -12.00 -11.26
CA PHE A 269 -19.23 -10.66 -11.69
C PHE A 269 -18.81 -10.32 -13.12
N GLY A 270 -17.86 -11.05 -13.72
CA GLY A 270 -17.51 -10.87 -15.13
C GLY A 270 -18.58 -11.44 -16.06
N THR A 271 -19.04 -12.66 -15.77
CA THR A 271 -19.98 -13.41 -16.61
C THR A 271 -21.44 -13.32 -16.17
N GLY A 272 -21.70 -12.95 -14.91
CA GLY A 272 -23.03 -13.03 -14.28
C GLY A 272 -23.42 -14.44 -13.83
N ALA A 273 -22.56 -15.44 -14.05
CA ALA A 273 -22.88 -16.84 -13.76
C ALA A 273 -22.87 -17.15 -12.26
N VAL A 274 -23.81 -17.98 -11.83
CA VAL A 274 -23.85 -18.57 -10.49
C VAL A 274 -23.65 -20.07 -10.59
N ARG A 275 -22.73 -20.61 -9.79
CA ARG A 275 -22.45 -22.04 -9.70
C ARG A 275 -22.51 -22.51 -8.27
N THR A 276 -23.04 -23.71 -8.05
CA THR A 276 -23.10 -24.34 -6.73
C THR A 276 -22.35 -25.66 -6.72
N SER A 277 -21.81 -26.04 -5.57
CA SER A 277 -21.18 -27.33 -5.35
C SER A 277 -21.38 -27.78 -3.92
N ARG A 278 -21.76 -29.05 -3.72
CA ARG A 278 -22.00 -29.61 -2.40
C ARG A 278 -20.71 -30.19 -1.83
N LEU A 279 -20.37 -29.78 -0.62
CA LEU A 279 -19.31 -30.36 0.19
C LEU A 279 -19.85 -31.63 0.86
N ALA A 280 -19.81 -32.75 0.13
CA ALA A 280 -20.44 -34.00 0.54
C ALA A 280 -20.00 -34.47 1.94
N GLY A 281 -20.96 -34.89 2.77
CA GLY A 281 -20.72 -35.43 4.11
C GLY A 281 -20.36 -34.39 5.16
N ARG A 282 -20.55 -33.09 4.88
CA ARG A 282 -20.17 -31.98 5.76
C ARG A 282 -21.35 -31.13 6.20
N GLU A 283 -22.57 -31.66 6.12
CA GLU A 283 -23.78 -30.96 6.53
C GLU A 283 -23.69 -30.53 8.00
N ARG A 284 -24.06 -29.27 8.27
CA ARG A 284 -24.02 -28.63 9.59
C ARG A 284 -22.63 -28.45 10.18
N HIS A 285 -21.56 -28.70 9.41
CA HIS A 285 -20.20 -28.42 9.83
C HIS A 285 -19.98 -26.92 10.06
N ARG A 286 -19.04 -26.60 10.95
CA ARG A 286 -18.66 -25.21 11.22
C ARG A 286 -17.59 -24.79 10.20
N PHE A 287 -17.98 -24.02 9.20
CA PHE A 287 -17.06 -23.46 8.22
C PHE A 287 -16.61 -22.04 8.61
N GLY A 288 -15.39 -21.70 8.23
CA GLY A 288 -14.93 -20.31 8.21
C GLY A 288 -15.09 -19.65 6.83
N PRO A 289 -14.66 -18.38 6.70
CA PRO A 289 -14.64 -17.68 5.42
C PRO A 289 -13.80 -18.44 4.38
N PRO A 290 -14.35 -18.73 3.18
CA PRO A 290 -13.54 -19.26 2.08
C PRO A 290 -12.46 -18.27 1.64
N VAL A 291 -11.32 -18.77 1.17
CA VAL A 291 -10.27 -17.97 0.54
C VAL A 291 -10.24 -18.31 -0.95
N VAL A 292 -10.33 -17.30 -1.79
CA VAL A 292 -10.20 -17.44 -3.25
C VAL A 292 -8.80 -16.98 -3.63
N SER A 293 -8.05 -17.86 -4.29
CA SER A 293 -6.70 -17.54 -4.75
C SER A 293 -6.33 -18.45 -5.92
N ARG A 294 -5.77 -17.86 -6.98
CA ARG A 294 -5.15 -18.52 -8.14
C ARG A 294 -5.97 -19.66 -8.71
N GLY A 295 -7.23 -19.37 -9.04
CA GLY A 295 -8.12 -20.33 -9.67
C GLY A 295 -8.62 -21.44 -8.73
N ARG A 296 -8.46 -21.31 -7.40
CA ARG A 296 -8.99 -22.24 -6.41
C ARG A 296 -9.78 -21.53 -5.31
N VAL A 297 -10.63 -22.31 -4.65
CA VAL A 297 -11.36 -21.95 -3.43
C VAL A 297 -10.92 -22.88 -2.32
N TYR A 298 -10.42 -22.30 -1.23
CA TYR A 298 -9.98 -23.00 -0.03
C TYR A 298 -11.01 -22.75 1.07
N VAL A 299 -11.60 -23.81 1.61
CA VAL A 299 -12.68 -23.72 2.60
C VAL A 299 -12.20 -24.31 3.93
N PRO A 300 -12.11 -23.50 4.99
CA PRO A 300 -11.77 -24.00 6.30
C PRO A 300 -13.00 -24.67 6.94
N ASP A 301 -12.90 -25.96 7.24
CA ASP A 301 -13.88 -26.74 7.99
C ASP A 301 -13.33 -27.01 9.38
N TYR A 302 -13.79 -26.26 10.38
CA TYR A 302 -13.29 -26.33 11.75
C TYR A 302 -13.84 -27.53 12.52
N ARG A 303 -14.97 -28.10 12.10
CA ARG A 303 -15.54 -29.27 12.77
C ARG A 303 -14.66 -30.49 12.53
N SER A 304 -14.27 -30.70 11.28
CA SER A 304 -13.39 -31.81 10.89
C SER A 304 -11.91 -31.44 10.88
N ARG A 305 -11.58 -30.15 11.05
CA ARG A 305 -10.23 -29.59 10.88
C ARG A 305 -9.59 -29.93 9.54
N HIS A 306 -10.31 -29.64 8.48
CA HIS A 306 -9.79 -29.79 7.11
C HIS A 306 -9.83 -28.46 6.35
N VAL A 307 -8.92 -28.30 5.41
CA VAL A 307 -9.04 -27.37 4.29
C VAL A 307 -9.56 -28.14 3.09
N VAL A 308 -10.77 -27.81 2.65
CA VAL A 308 -11.39 -28.40 1.46
C VAL A 308 -11.08 -27.50 0.26
N VAL A 309 -10.52 -28.06 -0.81
CA VAL A 309 -10.05 -27.27 -1.96
C VAL A 309 -10.82 -27.60 -3.23
N HIS A 310 -11.42 -26.60 -3.83
CA HIS A 310 -12.16 -26.70 -5.09
C HIS A 310 -11.51 -25.85 -6.19
N ASP A 311 -11.62 -26.31 -7.43
CA ASP A 311 -11.26 -25.52 -8.59
C ASP A 311 -12.31 -24.42 -8.81
N LEU A 312 -11.89 -23.19 -8.99
CA LEU A 312 -12.76 -22.02 -9.04
C LEU A 312 -13.60 -21.98 -10.32
N ARG A 313 -13.16 -22.62 -11.41
CA ARG A 313 -13.88 -22.61 -12.68
C ARG A 313 -14.95 -23.69 -12.73
N SER A 314 -14.56 -24.93 -12.44
CA SER A 314 -15.39 -26.12 -12.48
C SER A 314 -16.23 -26.32 -11.21
N MET A 315 -15.84 -25.71 -10.09
CA MET A 315 -16.42 -25.92 -8.76
C MET A 315 -16.36 -27.39 -8.31
N ARG A 316 -15.38 -28.15 -8.81
CA ARG A 316 -15.13 -29.54 -8.42
C ARG A 316 -14.01 -29.62 -7.37
N PRO A 317 -14.02 -30.63 -6.49
CA PRO A 317 -12.89 -30.90 -5.61
C PRO A 317 -11.60 -31.11 -6.42
N THR A 318 -10.49 -30.56 -5.95
CA THR A 318 -9.17 -30.72 -6.59
C THR A 318 -8.38 -31.92 -6.06
N GLY A 319 -8.90 -32.58 -5.02
CA GLY A 319 -8.28 -33.72 -4.37
C GLY A 319 -8.85 -33.94 -2.98
N GLU A 320 -8.19 -34.79 -2.20
CA GLU A 320 -8.58 -35.07 -0.82
C GLU A 320 -8.45 -33.83 0.09
N PRO A 321 -9.41 -33.62 1.02
CA PRO A 321 -9.32 -32.56 2.02
C PRO A 321 -8.01 -32.63 2.82
N ARG A 322 -7.39 -31.49 3.09
CA ARG A 322 -6.13 -31.43 3.85
C ARG A 322 -6.41 -31.28 5.33
N HIS A 323 -6.03 -32.27 6.13
CA HIS A 323 -6.16 -32.24 7.57
C HIS A 323 -5.21 -31.21 8.19
N VAL A 324 -5.68 -30.47 9.20
CA VAL A 324 -4.90 -29.53 10.00
C VAL A 324 -4.77 -30.07 11.42
N GLN A 325 -3.56 -30.36 11.88
CA GLN A 325 -3.28 -30.85 13.23
C GLN A 325 -3.91 -29.92 14.29
N GLY A 326 -4.45 -30.50 15.35
CA GLY A 326 -5.32 -29.79 16.29
C GLY A 326 -6.27 -30.72 17.03
N LYS A 327 -7.00 -30.21 18.03
CA LYS A 327 -8.17 -30.93 18.54
C LYS A 327 -9.37 -30.55 17.69
N GLY A 328 -10.23 -31.51 17.36
CA GLY A 328 -11.46 -31.25 16.58
C GLY A 328 -12.32 -30.19 17.24
N GLY A 329 -12.71 -29.15 16.49
CA GLY A 329 -13.50 -28.04 17.02
C GLY A 329 -12.71 -26.80 17.41
N ASP A 330 -11.37 -26.79 17.34
CA ASP A 330 -10.56 -25.57 17.40
C ASP A 330 -10.57 -24.85 16.04
N ASP A 331 -10.51 -23.52 16.01
CA ASP A 331 -10.37 -22.74 14.76
C ASP A 331 -8.90 -22.69 14.31
N PHE A 332 -8.67 -22.45 13.02
CA PHE A 332 -7.35 -22.14 12.47
C PHE A 332 -7.46 -20.97 11.49
N GLU A 333 -6.34 -20.32 11.20
CA GLU A 333 -6.28 -19.23 10.24
C GLU A 333 -6.05 -19.77 8.84
N LEU A 334 -6.82 -19.25 7.88
CA LEU A 334 -6.64 -19.49 6.46
C LEU A 334 -6.57 -18.12 5.79
N PHE A 335 -5.49 -17.84 5.06
CA PHE A 335 -5.33 -16.57 4.35
C PHE A 335 -4.42 -16.68 3.12
N ALA A 336 -4.56 -15.76 2.17
CA ALA A 336 -3.76 -15.69 0.96
C ALA A 336 -2.72 -14.59 1.10
N ARG A 337 -1.46 -14.92 0.83
CA ARG A 337 -0.33 -14.01 0.94
C ARG A 337 0.75 -14.46 -0.03
N ASP A 338 1.34 -13.49 -0.73
CA ASP A 338 2.48 -13.69 -1.61
C ASP A 338 2.25 -14.91 -2.49
N GLY A 339 1.09 -14.94 -3.16
CA GLY A 339 0.77 -16.00 -4.10
C GLY A 339 0.43 -17.38 -3.54
N ARG A 340 0.49 -17.56 -2.22
CA ARG A 340 0.19 -18.82 -1.54
C ARG A 340 -1.05 -18.69 -0.67
N VAL A 341 -1.66 -19.80 -0.32
CA VAL A 341 -2.68 -19.85 0.74
C VAL A 341 -2.09 -20.50 1.96
N TRP A 342 -2.00 -19.74 3.05
CA TRP A 342 -1.40 -20.14 4.31
C TRP A 342 -2.46 -20.65 5.27
N VAL A 343 -2.09 -21.68 6.02
CA VAL A 343 -2.88 -22.25 7.11
C VAL A 343 -2.03 -22.15 8.38
N ASN A 344 -2.52 -21.44 9.38
CA ASN A 344 -1.79 -21.25 10.63
C ASN A 344 -2.67 -21.65 11.82
N ASP A 345 -2.23 -22.64 12.58
CA ASP A 345 -2.85 -22.97 13.87
C ASP A 345 -2.34 -22.01 14.96
N PRO A 346 -3.21 -21.22 15.60
CA PRO A 346 -2.80 -20.26 16.63
C PRO A 346 -2.24 -20.93 17.90
N ASP A 347 -2.67 -22.15 18.21
CA ASP A 347 -2.19 -23.02 19.32
C ASP A 347 -0.95 -23.84 18.93
N GLN A 348 -0.40 -23.59 17.74
CA GLN A 348 0.98 -23.87 17.37
C GLN A 348 1.31 -25.33 17.10
N LYS A 349 0.35 -26.10 16.59
CA LYS A 349 0.57 -27.50 16.16
C LYS A 349 0.99 -27.63 14.70
N GLU A 350 0.57 -26.70 13.84
CA GLU A 350 0.88 -26.79 12.42
C GLU A 350 0.87 -25.42 11.73
N LEU A 351 1.81 -25.26 10.81
CA LEU A 351 1.83 -24.23 9.80
C LEU A 351 2.02 -24.94 8.46
N MET A 352 1.21 -24.56 7.47
CA MET A 352 1.39 -25.04 6.10
C MET A 352 1.00 -23.95 5.10
N SER A 353 1.37 -24.15 3.85
CA SER A 353 0.92 -23.33 2.73
C SER A 353 0.55 -24.19 1.53
N PHE A 354 -0.33 -23.68 0.68
CA PHE A 354 -0.58 -24.16 -0.66
C PHE A 354 0.15 -23.25 -1.64
N ASP A 355 1.02 -23.81 -2.47
CA ASP A 355 1.67 -23.08 -3.57
C ASP A 355 0.69 -22.77 -4.72
N ARG A 356 1.23 -22.23 -5.82
CA ARG A 356 0.45 -21.79 -6.99
C ARG A 356 -0.24 -22.96 -7.67
N GLU A 357 0.37 -24.14 -7.61
CA GLU A 357 -0.12 -25.40 -8.16
C GLU A 357 -1.06 -26.13 -7.19
N GLY A 358 -1.25 -25.59 -5.97
CA GLY A 358 -2.08 -26.18 -4.93
C GLY A 358 -1.39 -27.33 -4.18
N LYS A 359 -0.08 -27.51 -4.38
CA LYS A 359 0.73 -28.45 -3.61
C LYS A 359 0.99 -27.88 -2.22
N VAL A 360 0.97 -28.77 -1.23
CA VAL A 360 1.08 -28.42 0.19
C VAL A 360 2.54 -28.42 0.60
N VAL A 361 2.93 -27.37 1.31
CA VAL A 361 4.20 -27.26 2.02
C VAL A 361 3.90 -27.15 3.51
N THR A 362 4.28 -28.17 4.27
CA THR A 362 4.12 -28.21 5.73
C THR A 362 5.46 -27.90 6.40
N PHE A 363 5.40 -27.17 7.51
CA PHE A 363 6.54 -26.85 8.36
C PHE A 363 6.59 -27.83 9.53
N ALA A 364 7.74 -28.46 9.75
CA ALA A 364 7.97 -29.29 10.93
C ALA A 364 8.03 -28.43 12.20
N PRO A 365 7.79 -29.00 13.39
CA PRO A 365 7.92 -28.26 14.65
C PRO A 365 9.29 -27.58 14.82
N ASP A 366 10.36 -28.24 14.37
CA ASP A 366 11.74 -27.73 14.44
C ASP A 366 11.99 -26.55 13.49
N ASP A 367 11.36 -26.55 12.31
CA ASP A 367 11.39 -25.44 11.33
C ASP A 367 10.89 -24.12 11.97
N LEU A 368 10.03 -24.23 12.99
CA LEU A 368 9.39 -23.12 13.68
C LEU A 368 10.07 -22.76 15.01
N SER A 369 11.14 -23.46 15.38
CA SER A 369 11.80 -23.37 16.69
C SER A 369 12.86 -22.26 16.75
N ASN A 370 13.55 -21.96 15.65
CA ASN A 370 14.70 -21.04 15.60
C ASN A 370 14.62 -20.05 14.42
N GLY A 371 14.95 -18.78 14.67
CA GLY A 371 15.08 -17.71 13.66
C GLY A 371 15.62 -16.43 14.30
N PRO A 372 16.38 -15.59 13.58
CA PRO A 372 17.03 -14.41 14.16
C PRO A 372 16.01 -13.39 14.68
N GLU A 373 16.34 -12.74 15.80
CA GLU A 373 15.55 -11.61 16.31
C GLU A 373 15.82 -10.35 15.47
N GLY A 374 14.74 -9.68 15.09
CA GLY A 374 14.77 -8.54 14.17
C GLY A 374 14.92 -8.94 12.70
N GLY A 375 14.52 -8.05 11.79
CA GLY A 375 14.46 -8.32 10.35
C GLY A 375 15.80 -8.31 9.59
N ARG A 376 16.94 -8.56 10.27
CA ARG A 376 18.24 -8.64 9.58
C ARG A 376 18.27 -9.87 8.66
N SER A 377 18.11 -9.62 7.37
CA SER A 377 18.48 -10.56 6.30
C SER A 377 19.91 -11.07 6.56
N GLN A 378 20.05 -12.38 6.78
CA GLN A 378 21.36 -13.01 6.69
C GLN A 378 21.78 -12.94 5.22
N ARG A 379 22.67 -11.99 4.92
CA ARG A 379 23.45 -12.01 3.68
C ARG A 379 24.22 -13.34 3.64
N PRO A 380 24.27 -14.07 2.51
CA PRO A 380 25.19 -15.18 2.38
C PRO A 380 26.61 -14.69 2.72
N ALA A 381 27.28 -15.38 3.63
CA ALA A 381 28.66 -15.09 4.01
C ALA A 381 29.55 -15.27 2.79
N THR A 382 29.77 -14.18 2.04
CA THR A 382 30.85 -14.08 1.08
C THR A 382 32.08 -13.66 1.86
N GLY A 383 32.99 -14.61 2.05
CA GLY A 383 34.30 -14.36 2.63
C GLY A 383 35.05 -13.35 1.79
N VAL A 384 35.20 -12.14 2.33
CA VAL A 384 36.25 -11.20 1.95
C VAL A 384 36.84 -10.69 3.26
N PRO A 385 38.17 -10.81 3.48
CA PRO A 385 38.78 -10.43 4.75
C PRO A 385 38.69 -8.91 4.97
N PRO A 386 38.68 -8.44 6.23
CA PRO A 386 38.47 -7.04 6.54
C PRO A 386 39.68 -6.20 6.11
N VAL A 387 39.44 -5.21 5.24
CA VAL A 387 40.43 -4.17 4.96
C VAL A 387 40.55 -3.32 6.22
N THR A 388 41.75 -3.34 6.79
CA THR A 388 42.17 -2.60 7.96
C THR A 388 42.09 -1.09 7.71
N ARG A 389 41.41 -0.37 8.62
CA ARG A 389 41.56 1.09 8.72
C ARG A 389 42.95 1.40 9.29
N ARG A 390 43.70 2.24 8.59
CA ARG A 390 44.80 3.05 9.16
C ARG A 390 44.74 4.48 8.59
N PRO A 391 45.32 5.46 9.31
CA PRO A 391 44.81 6.82 9.42
C PRO A 391 45.41 7.76 8.37
N SER A 392 44.75 8.90 8.18
CA SER A 392 45.20 10.01 7.34
C SER A 392 46.62 10.46 7.65
N PRO A 393 47.39 10.87 6.63
CA PRO A 393 48.44 11.87 6.76
C PRO A 393 47.96 13.21 6.19
N GLY A 394 48.12 14.28 6.96
CA GLY A 394 47.99 15.66 6.50
C GLY A 394 49.35 16.32 6.29
N THR A 395 49.33 17.45 5.59
CA THR A 395 50.22 18.66 5.62
C THR A 395 50.14 19.29 4.22
N ASP A 396 50.32 20.58 3.95
CA ASP A 396 50.26 21.88 4.65
C ASP A 396 50.58 22.93 3.54
N ILE A 397 50.65 24.22 3.91
CA ILE A 397 51.13 25.40 3.15
C ILE A 397 50.01 26.17 2.41
N GLY A 398 49.70 27.44 2.72
CA GLY A 398 50.27 28.38 3.69
C GLY A 398 49.52 29.73 3.71
N ASP A 399 49.59 30.41 4.86
CA ASP A 399 49.28 31.83 5.12
C ASP A 399 50.49 32.70 4.65
N PRO A 400 50.44 34.04 4.45
CA PRO A 400 50.18 35.08 5.48
C PRO A 400 49.34 36.29 4.96
N THR A 401 48.73 37.18 5.73
CA THR A 401 49.24 38.05 6.81
C THR A 401 48.03 38.64 7.58
N GLY A 402 48.00 38.66 8.91
CA GLY A 402 48.34 39.87 9.68
C GLY A 402 47.41 40.11 10.88
N ARG A 403 47.88 39.75 12.07
CA ARG A 403 47.35 40.01 13.44
C ARG A 403 47.87 41.39 13.96
N PRO A 404 47.47 41.96 15.13
CA PRO A 404 47.17 41.26 16.40
C PRO A 404 46.08 41.82 17.36
N ASN A 405 45.78 40.98 18.35
CA ASN A 405 45.03 41.18 19.60
C ASN A 405 45.68 42.22 20.53
N THR A 406 44.92 42.83 21.46
CA THR A 406 45.08 42.65 22.94
C THR A 406 44.11 43.49 23.79
N THR A 407 43.96 43.02 25.03
CA THR A 407 43.19 43.39 26.23
C THR A 407 43.60 44.68 26.98
N ARG A 408 42.60 45.30 27.66
CA ARG A 408 42.52 45.83 29.06
C ARG A 408 43.49 46.92 29.60
N ASN A 409 42.87 47.91 30.29
CA ASN A 409 43.30 48.76 31.44
C ASN A 409 44.07 50.10 31.28
N GLY A 410 43.65 51.10 32.10
CA GLY A 410 44.36 52.32 32.57
C GLY A 410 43.98 53.60 31.83
N GLY A 411 43.27 54.60 32.38
CA GLY A 411 43.70 55.60 33.39
C GLY A 411 44.19 56.86 32.64
N ASP A 412 43.94 58.13 32.96
CA ASP A 412 43.31 58.85 34.06
C ASP A 412 43.12 60.33 33.59
N ASP A 413 42.45 61.11 34.45
CA ASP A 413 42.63 62.55 34.69
C ASP A 413 41.60 63.61 34.23
N GLY A 414 40.88 64.10 35.26
CA GLY A 414 40.47 65.50 35.48
C GLY A 414 38.99 65.81 35.19
N GLY A 415 38.07 66.05 36.12
CA GLY A 415 38.14 66.25 37.57
C GLY A 415 37.30 67.46 38.01
N SER A 416 36.50 67.28 39.08
CA SER A 416 35.86 68.29 39.96
C SER A 416 34.45 68.81 39.58
N THR A 417 33.42 68.88 40.44
CA THR A 417 33.09 68.43 41.82
C THR A 417 31.62 68.83 42.11
N GLY A 418 30.96 68.15 43.07
CA GLY A 418 29.96 68.80 43.96
C GLY A 418 28.49 68.36 43.79
N GLN A 419 28.03 67.18 44.26
CA GLN A 419 27.55 66.83 45.62
C GLN A 419 26.20 67.41 46.11
N ARG A 420 25.44 66.49 46.74
CA ARG A 420 24.34 66.59 47.74
C ARG A 420 22.95 66.86 47.18
N GLY A 421 21.99 65.95 47.36
CA GLY A 421 21.36 65.50 48.62
C GLY A 421 19.85 65.79 48.43
N GLY A 422 18.85 65.06 48.89
CA GLY A 422 18.65 64.05 49.92
C GLY A 422 17.15 64.13 50.25
N ASP A 423 16.50 62.97 50.30
CA ASP A 423 15.24 62.58 50.98
C ASP A 423 14.16 63.61 51.39
N GLY A 424 12.90 63.20 51.17
CA GLY A 424 12.05 62.92 52.32
C GLY A 424 10.80 63.79 52.55
N GLN A 425 9.65 63.10 52.51
CA GLN A 425 8.47 63.24 53.37
C GLN A 425 7.45 64.39 53.17
N ARG A 426 6.25 63.94 52.74
CA ARG A 426 4.95 63.98 53.44
C ARG A 426 4.68 65.19 54.37
N GLY A 427 3.67 65.98 54.01
CA GLY A 427 3.00 66.92 54.91
C GLY A 427 1.66 67.42 54.36
N THR A 428 0.60 67.16 55.12
CA THR A 428 -0.78 67.64 54.99
C THR A 428 -0.90 69.13 55.29
N GLY A 429 -1.91 69.83 54.76
CA GLY A 429 -2.30 71.17 55.22
C GLY A 429 -3.38 71.83 54.36
N GLU A 430 -4.44 72.27 55.03
CA GLU A 430 -5.69 72.87 54.53
C GLU A 430 -5.53 74.33 54.03
N GLY A 431 -6.57 74.86 53.39
CA GLY A 431 -6.99 76.26 53.59
C GLY A 431 -6.90 77.25 52.43
N GLU A 432 -8.03 77.39 51.72
CA GLU A 432 -8.69 78.64 51.28
C GLU A 432 -8.01 79.70 50.40
N GLY A 433 -8.71 80.06 49.31
CA GLY A 433 -9.08 81.45 49.02
C GLY A 433 -8.23 82.21 47.99
N GLY A 434 -8.65 82.22 46.72
CA GLY A 434 -8.13 83.15 45.70
C GLY A 434 -8.86 83.06 44.37
N THR A 435 -9.80 83.98 44.15
CA THR A 435 -10.64 84.18 42.95
C THR A 435 -9.84 84.22 41.62
N PRO A 436 -10.37 83.67 40.51
CA PRO A 436 -9.65 83.62 39.23
C PRO A 436 -9.77 84.94 38.44
N ALA A 437 -8.63 85.39 37.91
CA ALA A 437 -8.57 86.43 36.89
C ALA A 437 -9.01 85.88 35.53
N ARG A 438 -9.86 86.67 34.87
CA ARG A 438 -10.60 86.37 33.64
C ARG A 438 -9.72 86.60 32.41
N GLU A 439 -9.52 85.57 31.58
CA GLU A 439 -9.01 85.69 30.21
C GLU A 439 -10.20 85.85 29.24
N PRO A 440 -10.11 86.63 28.15
CA PRO A 440 -11.29 87.15 27.43
C PRO A 440 -12.06 86.09 26.66
N ASP A 441 -13.39 86.16 26.77
CA ASP A 441 -14.37 85.42 25.97
C ASP A 441 -14.17 85.68 24.46
N ASP A 442 -13.60 84.68 23.76
CA ASP A 442 -13.80 84.49 22.32
C ASP A 442 -15.32 84.31 22.10
N PRO A 443 -15.99 85.14 21.28
CA PRO A 443 -17.44 85.07 21.11
C PRO A 443 -17.84 83.64 20.73
N PRO A 444 -18.96 83.10 21.25
CA PRO A 444 -19.32 81.70 21.07
C PRO A 444 -19.48 81.40 19.57
N ARG A 445 -18.44 80.80 18.98
CA ARG A 445 -18.52 80.26 17.62
C ARG A 445 -19.62 79.21 17.64
N PRO A 446 -20.58 79.25 16.71
CA PRO A 446 -21.67 78.29 16.69
C PRO A 446 -21.10 76.88 16.68
N LEU A 447 -21.54 76.06 17.64
CA LEU A 447 -21.15 74.67 17.75
C LEU A 447 -21.72 73.90 16.55
N VAL A 448 -20.89 73.04 15.96
CA VAL A 448 -21.28 72.14 14.88
C VAL A 448 -21.08 70.70 15.34
N VAL A 449 -21.95 69.80 14.87
CA VAL A 449 -21.92 68.38 15.20
C VAL A 449 -21.02 67.65 14.21
N VAL A 450 -20.15 66.77 14.71
CA VAL A 450 -19.32 65.90 13.86
C VAL A 450 -20.20 64.85 13.16
N PRO A 451 -20.22 64.79 11.81
CA PRO A 451 -20.98 63.78 11.05
C PRO A 451 -20.49 62.34 11.25
N PRO A 452 -21.35 61.32 11.07
CA PRO A 452 -20.99 59.90 11.15
C PRO A 452 -20.26 59.42 9.89
N VAL A 453 -18.93 59.51 9.89
CA VAL A 453 -18.08 59.19 8.73
C VAL A 453 -17.35 57.85 8.80
N VAL A 454 -17.49 57.11 9.90
CA VAL A 454 -16.89 55.77 10.05
C VAL A 454 -17.53 54.79 9.05
N GLY A 455 -16.71 54.02 8.34
CA GLY A 455 -17.15 53.10 7.29
C GLY A 455 -17.21 53.71 5.89
N GLN A 456 -17.05 55.04 5.75
CA GLN A 456 -17.00 55.70 4.45
C GLN A 456 -15.58 55.68 3.83
N PRO A 457 -15.46 55.79 2.49
CA PRO A 457 -14.19 56.09 1.84
C PRO A 457 -13.60 57.41 2.34
N ALA A 458 -12.29 57.46 2.58
CA ALA A 458 -11.62 58.64 3.17
C ALA A 458 -11.94 59.95 2.42
N ALA A 459 -11.94 59.93 1.09
CA ALA A 459 -12.28 61.11 0.27
C ALA A 459 -13.71 61.61 0.50
N GLN A 460 -14.67 60.69 0.68
CA GLN A 460 -16.07 61.01 0.95
C GLN A 460 -16.23 61.55 2.37
N ALA A 461 -15.63 60.89 3.36
CA ALA A 461 -15.62 61.31 4.74
C ALA A 461 -15.05 62.72 4.90
N GLU A 462 -13.91 63.01 4.28
CA GLU A 462 -13.31 64.34 4.33
C GLU A 462 -14.21 65.41 3.69
N ALA A 463 -14.89 65.10 2.59
CA ALA A 463 -15.84 66.00 1.96
C ALA A 463 -17.04 66.27 2.87
N GLU A 464 -17.53 65.26 3.59
CA GLU A 464 -18.64 65.40 4.54
C GLU A 464 -18.24 66.24 5.77
N ILE A 465 -17.07 65.99 6.35
CA ILE A 465 -16.51 66.83 7.44
C ILE A 465 -16.36 68.29 6.99
N ARG A 466 -15.84 68.53 5.79
CA ARG A 466 -15.69 69.89 5.23
C ARG A 466 -17.04 70.57 4.99
N ARG A 467 -18.06 69.84 4.51
CA ARG A 467 -19.43 70.36 4.32
C ARG A 467 -20.05 70.81 5.65
N ALA A 468 -19.76 70.09 6.73
CA ALA A 468 -20.15 70.44 8.10
C ALA A 468 -19.34 71.63 8.69
N ARG A 469 -18.53 72.36 7.92
CA ARG A 469 -17.72 73.51 8.40
C ARG A 469 -16.70 73.11 9.48
N LEU A 470 -16.10 71.93 9.31
CA LEU A 470 -14.99 71.39 10.11
C LEU A 470 -13.77 71.14 9.22
N ARG A 471 -12.57 71.03 9.81
CA ARG A 471 -11.34 70.64 9.10
C ARG A 471 -11.10 69.14 9.23
N ALA A 472 -10.67 68.48 8.15
CA ALA A 472 -10.37 67.05 8.15
C ALA A 472 -8.86 66.79 7.98
N ARG A 473 -8.32 65.83 8.73
CA ARG A 473 -6.97 65.29 8.51
C ARG A 473 -7.01 63.76 8.59
N SER A 474 -6.61 63.10 7.52
CA SER A 474 -6.53 61.64 7.48
C SER A 474 -5.15 61.13 7.92
N VAL A 475 -5.12 60.07 8.72
CA VAL A 475 -3.92 59.34 9.13
C VAL A 475 -4.10 57.88 8.76
N SER A 476 -3.17 57.34 7.95
CA SER A 476 -3.19 55.94 7.53
C SER A 476 -2.60 55.04 8.60
N LEU A 477 -3.29 53.96 8.95
CA LEU A 477 -2.84 52.95 9.91
C LEU A 477 -2.68 51.59 9.22
N PRO A 478 -1.63 50.80 9.54
CA PRO A 478 -1.54 49.41 9.11
C PRO A 478 -2.75 48.65 9.65
N GLY A 479 -3.51 47.99 8.78
CA GLY A 479 -4.77 47.37 9.20
C GLY A 479 -5.23 46.24 8.28
N ASN A 480 -5.88 45.26 8.88
CA ASN A 480 -6.55 44.13 8.22
C ASN A 480 -8.00 44.47 7.82
N CYS A 481 -8.25 45.73 7.47
CA CYS A 481 -9.54 46.30 7.08
C CYS A 481 -9.53 46.72 5.60
N VAL A 482 -10.66 47.19 5.08
CA VAL A 482 -10.75 47.66 3.69
C VAL A 482 -9.89 48.92 3.53
N SER A 483 -8.83 48.81 2.73
CA SER A 483 -7.89 49.90 2.48
C SER A 483 -8.61 51.14 1.91
N GLY A 484 -8.30 52.32 2.47
CA GLY A 484 -8.93 53.58 2.11
C GLY A 484 -10.23 53.91 2.87
N THR A 485 -10.71 53.03 3.77
CA THR A 485 -11.91 53.27 4.58
C THR A 485 -11.59 53.88 5.93
N VAL A 486 -12.43 54.83 6.40
CA VAL A 486 -12.33 55.42 7.73
C VAL A 486 -12.75 54.41 8.80
N THR A 487 -11.86 54.12 9.74
CA THR A 487 -12.10 53.19 10.86
C THR A 487 -12.45 53.91 12.15
N ALA A 488 -12.03 55.15 12.31
CA ALA A 488 -12.38 55.99 13.46
C ALA A 488 -12.25 57.49 13.12
N SER A 489 -12.92 58.32 13.90
CA SER A 489 -12.80 59.78 13.88
C SER A 489 -12.58 60.32 15.29
N ASP A 490 -11.80 61.38 15.43
CA ASP A 490 -11.54 62.06 16.69
C ASP A 490 -11.54 63.59 16.49
N PRO A 491 -12.48 64.36 17.10
CA PRO A 491 -13.57 63.90 17.96
C PRO A 491 -14.58 62.99 17.24
N GLY A 492 -15.20 62.06 17.98
CA GLY A 492 -16.11 61.05 17.42
C GLY A 492 -17.44 61.63 16.92
N ALA A 493 -18.16 60.86 16.08
CA ALA A 493 -19.46 61.23 15.54
C ALA A 493 -20.46 61.67 16.64
N GLY A 494 -21.26 62.71 16.35
CA GLY A 494 -22.23 63.28 17.31
C GLY A 494 -21.64 64.28 18.30
N THR A 495 -20.31 64.41 18.38
CA THR A 495 -19.65 65.38 19.27
C THR A 495 -19.90 66.82 18.78
N ARG A 496 -20.24 67.73 19.70
CA ARG A 496 -20.38 69.17 19.41
C ARG A 496 -19.04 69.86 19.60
N VAL A 497 -18.53 70.48 18.53
CA VAL A 497 -17.24 71.19 18.53
C VAL A 497 -17.41 72.59 17.97
N LYS A 498 -16.47 73.50 18.28
CA LYS A 498 -16.43 74.82 17.65
C LYS A 498 -16.27 74.66 16.12
N ARG A 499 -16.91 75.53 15.34
CA ARG A 499 -16.64 75.64 13.89
C ARG A 499 -15.13 75.70 13.61
N ASP A 500 -14.70 75.11 12.50
CA ASP A 500 -13.29 75.01 12.08
C ASP A 500 -12.39 74.14 13.00
N SER A 501 -12.97 73.42 13.96
CA SER A 501 -12.26 72.37 14.70
C SER A 501 -11.72 71.28 13.77
N LEU A 502 -10.58 70.69 14.14
CA LEU A 502 -9.96 69.60 13.41
C LEU A 502 -10.57 68.25 13.82
N VAL A 503 -11.01 67.46 12.84
CA VAL A 503 -11.39 66.05 13.00
C VAL A 503 -10.31 65.19 12.34
N VAL A 504 -9.65 64.36 13.15
CA VAL A 504 -8.66 63.39 12.69
C VAL A 504 -9.36 62.11 12.29
N LEU A 505 -9.24 61.72 11.02
CA LEU A 505 -9.77 60.47 10.48
C LEU A 505 -8.67 59.42 10.50
N ARG A 506 -8.90 58.29 11.18
CA ARG A 506 -8.04 57.11 11.07
C ARG A 506 -8.51 56.29 9.88
N VAL A 507 -7.64 56.10 8.90
CA VAL A 507 -7.93 55.42 7.63
C VAL A 507 -7.16 54.12 7.57
N CYS A 508 -7.79 53.05 7.10
CA CYS A 508 -7.11 51.79 6.89
C CYS A 508 -6.07 51.90 5.75
N GLY A 509 -4.81 51.62 6.05
CA GLY A 509 -3.70 51.64 5.11
C GLY A 509 -3.56 50.36 4.28
N PRO A 510 -2.49 50.22 3.48
CA PRO A 510 -2.18 48.99 2.77
C PRO A 510 -1.83 47.86 3.76
N ALA A 511 -2.08 46.62 3.34
CA ALA A 511 -1.73 45.41 4.08
C ALA A 511 -0.42 44.81 3.53
N ARG A 512 0.30 44.07 4.37
CA ARG A 512 1.51 43.36 3.94
C ARG A 512 1.11 42.08 3.19
N VAL A 513 1.63 41.90 1.97
CA VAL A 513 1.44 40.67 1.19
C VAL A 513 2.15 39.52 1.92
N PRO A 514 1.43 38.46 2.31
CA PRO A 514 2.02 37.34 3.02
C PRO A 514 2.90 36.47 2.09
N PRO A 515 3.96 35.83 2.62
CA PRO A 515 4.72 34.84 1.87
C PRO A 515 3.92 33.54 1.77
N VAL A 516 3.61 33.13 0.55
CA VAL A 516 2.87 31.90 0.23
C VAL A 516 3.66 30.94 -0.66
N THR A 517 4.88 31.30 -1.06
CA THR A 517 5.79 30.41 -1.78
C THR A 517 6.17 29.21 -0.90
N GLY A 518 6.13 28.00 -1.46
CA GLY A 518 6.38 26.74 -0.74
C GLY A 518 5.13 26.14 -0.08
N LEU A 519 4.03 26.89 0.03
CA LEU A 519 2.74 26.37 0.52
C LEU A 519 2.00 25.59 -0.58
N THR A 520 1.02 24.79 -0.18
CA THR A 520 0.03 24.26 -1.13
C THR A 520 -0.88 25.38 -1.62
N ILE A 521 -1.48 25.20 -2.79
CA ILE A 521 -2.39 26.20 -3.39
C ILE A 521 -3.55 26.54 -2.44
N ASP A 522 -4.15 25.54 -1.78
CA ASP A 522 -5.22 25.75 -0.79
C ASP A 522 -4.74 26.55 0.43
N GLN A 523 -3.55 26.26 0.93
CA GLN A 523 -2.95 27.00 2.05
C GLN A 523 -2.63 28.44 1.64
N ALA A 524 -2.17 28.66 0.41
CA ALA A 524 -1.91 29.98 -0.14
C ALA A 524 -3.22 30.78 -0.26
N HIS A 525 -4.30 30.17 -0.79
CA HIS A 525 -5.63 30.79 -0.87
C HIS A 525 -6.15 31.20 0.51
N GLN A 526 -6.09 30.31 1.50
CA GLN A 526 -6.51 30.63 2.87
C GLN A 526 -5.70 31.78 3.47
N THR A 527 -4.38 31.78 3.25
CA THR A 527 -3.46 32.82 3.74
C THR A 527 -3.77 34.17 3.11
N LEU A 528 -4.00 34.21 1.79
CA LEU A 528 -4.37 35.43 1.08
C LEU A 528 -5.78 35.93 1.45
N GLN A 529 -6.73 35.02 1.60
CA GLN A 529 -8.09 35.35 2.04
C GLN A 529 -8.09 35.98 3.44
N ASN A 530 -7.34 35.41 4.39
CA ASN A 530 -7.21 35.95 5.74
C ASN A 530 -6.57 37.36 5.74
N ALA A 531 -5.68 37.62 4.77
CA ALA A 531 -5.07 38.91 4.54
C ALA A 531 -5.91 39.84 3.63
N ARG A 532 -7.12 39.42 3.23
CA ARG A 532 -8.06 40.15 2.34
C ARG A 532 -7.49 40.47 0.96
N PHE A 533 -6.62 39.62 0.42
CA PHE A 533 -6.15 39.71 -0.97
C PHE A 533 -6.96 38.79 -1.89
N GLN A 534 -7.03 39.14 -3.17
CA GLN A 534 -7.53 38.24 -4.21
C GLN A 534 -6.36 37.43 -4.79
N TRP A 535 -6.65 36.39 -5.57
CA TRP A 535 -5.61 35.58 -6.20
C TRP A 535 -5.95 35.20 -7.64
N ARG A 536 -4.91 34.90 -8.42
CA ARG A 536 -4.99 34.33 -9.76
C ARG A 536 -3.98 33.20 -9.89
N ASP A 537 -4.46 31.99 -10.15
CA ASP A 537 -3.60 30.81 -10.26
C ASP A 537 -3.08 30.64 -11.70
N VAL A 538 -1.79 30.38 -11.84
CA VAL A 538 -1.11 30.16 -13.13
C VAL A 538 -0.26 28.89 -13.04
N PRO A 539 -0.45 27.89 -13.92
CA PRO A 539 0.40 26.71 -13.94
C PRO A 539 1.82 27.07 -14.38
N GLY A 540 2.82 26.49 -13.73
CA GLY A 540 4.22 26.68 -14.09
C GLY A 540 5.16 25.68 -13.41
N GLY A 541 6.42 25.68 -13.81
CA GLY A 541 7.45 24.79 -13.26
C GLY A 541 7.34 23.33 -13.71
N VAL A 542 7.99 22.46 -12.93
CA VAL A 542 8.15 21.02 -13.22
C VAL A 542 7.95 20.20 -11.96
N ALA A 543 7.13 19.15 -12.05
CA ALA A 543 7.00 18.15 -11.00
C ALA A 543 8.12 17.10 -11.10
N GLN A 544 8.88 16.91 -10.02
CA GLN A 544 9.87 15.83 -9.91
C GLN A 544 9.34 14.67 -9.08
N ASN A 545 8.47 14.96 -8.12
CA ASN A 545 7.81 13.99 -7.27
C ASN A 545 6.35 14.42 -7.01
N PRO A 546 5.49 13.51 -6.53
CA PRO A 546 4.08 13.83 -6.30
C PRO A 546 3.82 14.97 -5.29
N ALA A 547 4.75 15.22 -4.37
CA ALA A 547 4.61 16.29 -3.38
C ALA A 547 4.86 17.69 -3.97
N ASP A 548 5.40 17.79 -5.19
CA ASP A 548 5.53 19.04 -5.92
C ASP A 548 4.18 19.53 -6.47
N ILE A 549 3.27 18.62 -6.78
CA ILE A 549 1.98 18.93 -7.41
C ILE A 549 1.11 19.73 -6.44
N GLY A 550 0.59 20.87 -6.93
CA GLY A 550 -0.21 21.80 -6.15
C GLY A 550 0.63 22.77 -5.29
N ARG A 551 1.96 22.74 -5.37
CA ARG A 551 2.84 23.63 -4.60
C ARG A 551 3.08 24.95 -5.33
N VAL A 552 2.98 26.06 -4.59
CA VAL A 552 3.28 27.41 -5.09
C VAL A 552 4.80 27.58 -5.17
N ILE A 553 5.30 27.88 -6.38
CA ILE A 553 6.73 28.08 -6.65
C ILE A 553 7.09 29.56 -6.81
N ALA A 554 6.12 30.40 -7.13
CA ALA A 554 6.30 31.84 -7.17
C ALA A 554 5.00 32.56 -6.87
N GLN A 555 5.12 33.78 -6.34
CA GLN A 555 4.01 34.71 -6.18
C GLN A 555 4.41 36.07 -6.74
N ASP A 556 3.43 36.81 -7.26
CA ASP A 556 3.59 38.20 -7.68
C ASP A 556 2.35 39.02 -7.31
N PRO A 557 2.47 40.11 -6.53
CA PRO A 557 3.68 40.67 -5.95
C PRO A 557 4.42 39.75 -4.96
N ARG A 558 5.76 39.84 -4.96
CA ARG A 558 6.62 39.13 -4.00
C ARG A 558 6.48 39.71 -2.59
N ALA A 559 6.33 38.85 -1.59
CA ALA A 559 6.40 39.23 -0.17
C ALA A 559 7.83 39.67 0.21
N PRO A 560 8.03 40.61 1.16
CA PRO A 560 7.05 41.24 2.05
C PRO A 560 6.50 42.61 1.58
N ARG A 561 6.16 42.79 0.30
CA ARG A 561 5.62 44.06 -0.24
C ARG A 561 4.30 44.48 0.42
N GLU A 562 4.04 45.78 0.55
CA GLU A 562 2.73 46.32 0.93
C GLU A 562 1.83 46.54 -0.29
N ALA A 563 0.55 46.19 -0.17
CA ALA A 563 -0.45 46.37 -1.22
C ALA A 563 -1.83 46.64 -0.61
N ASN A 564 -2.69 47.35 -1.35
CA ASN A 564 -4.06 47.58 -0.92
C ASN A 564 -4.82 46.24 -0.84
N THR A 565 -5.65 46.08 0.19
CA THR A 565 -6.57 44.92 0.28
C THR A 565 -7.43 44.82 -0.98
N GLY A 566 -7.68 43.61 -1.45
CA GLY A 566 -8.35 43.35 -2.72
C GLY A 566 -7.41 43.26 -3.93
N THR A 567 -6.14 43.63 -3.79
CA THR A 567 -5.13 43.40 -4.85
C THR A 567 -5.05 41.91 -5.18
N THR A 568 -5.01 41.58 -6.47
CA THR A 568 -4.84 40.21 -6.96
C THR A 568 -3.37 39.80 -6.90
N ILE A 569 -3.08 38.73 -6.17
CA ILE A 569 -1.75 38.09 -6.14
C ILE A 569 -1.75 36.93 -7.14
N THR A 570 -0.87 36.98 -8.14
CA THR A 570 -0.67 35.88 -9.08
C THR A 570 0.16 34.79 -8.42
N LEU A 571 -0.35 33.56 -8.39
CA LEU A 571 0.32 32.38 -7.84
C LEU A 571 0.76 31.47 -8.98
N THR A 572 2.07 31.30 -9.16
CA THR A 572 2.61 30.26 -10.03
C THR A 572 2.76 28.97 -9.25
N TYR A 573 2.11 27.90 -9.69
CA TYR A 573 2.09 26.62 -8.99
C TYR A 573 2.26 25.45 -9.96
N ILE A 574 2.72 24.31 -9.45
CA ILE A 574 2.97 23.13 -10.28
C ILE A 574 1.66 22.34 -10.46
N ASP A 575 1.17 22.25 -11.69
CA ASP A 575 -0.05 21.54 -12.06
C ASP A 575 0.11 20.87 -13.42
N PRO A 576 0.54 19.60 -13.45
CA PRO A 576 0.72 18.86 -14.70
C PRO A 576 -0.57 18.80 -15.54
N ALA A 577 -1.74 18.72 -14.90
CA ALA A 577 -3.03 18.66 -15.59
C ALA A 577 -3.39 19.97 -16.31
N ARG A 578 -2.73 21.09 -15.96
CA ARG A 578 -2.92 22.40 -16.58
C ARG A 578 -1.68 22.91 -17.34
N GLY A 579 -0.71 22.04 -17.61
CA GLY A 579 0.41 22.34 -18.51
C GLY A 579 1.77 22.51 -17.86
N SER A 580 1.93 22.29 -16.55
CA SER A 580 3.28 22.16 -15.96
C SER A 580 3.99 20.91 -16.50
N GLY A 581 5.32 20.98 -16.60
CA GLY A 581 6.13 19.83 -17.02
C GLY A 581 6.25 18.77 -15.92
N VAL A 582 6.68 17.58 -16.31
CA VAL A 582 6.96 16.46 -15.42
C VAL A 582 8.34 15.90 -15.74
N VAL A 583 9.13 15.60 -14.71
CA VAL A 583 10.40 14.87 -14.87
C VAL A 583 10.12 13.38 -14.79
N VAL A 584 10.53 12.63 -15.83
CA VAL A 584 10.36 11.18 -15.90
C VAL A 584 11.15 10.52 -14.76
N PRO A 585 10.49 9.79 -13.85
CA PRO A 585 11.18 9.08 -12.78
C PRO A 585 11.91 7.84 -13.32
N SER A 586 12.87 7.34 -12.56
CA SER A 586 13.44 6.02 -12.84
C SER A 586 12.44 4.94 -12.42
N VAL A 587 12.12 4.05 -13.36
CA VAL A 587 11.31 2.84 -13.12
C VAL A 587 12.11 1.56 -13.35
N GLN A 588 13.40 1.68 -13.68
CA GLN A 588 14.30 0.52 -13.77
C GLN A 588 14.38 -0.21 -12.43
N SER A 589 14.54 -1.53 -12.48
CA SER A 589 14.55 -2.43 -11.31
C SER A 589 13.26 -2.48 -10.50
N MET A 590 12.21 -1.72 -10.87
CA MET A 590 10.87 -1.87 -10.32
C MET A 590 10.15 -3.02 -11.02
N ASN A 591 9.12 -3.59 -10.37
CA ASN A 591 8.20 -4.45 -11.11
C ASN A 591 7.25 -3.61 -11.99
N PRO A 592 6.62 -4.20 -13.03
CA PRO A 592 5.77 -3.48 -14.00
C PRO A 592 4.61 -2.70 -13.37
N ASP A 593 4.00 -3.22 -12.31
CA ASP A 593 2.90 -2.57 -11.62
C ASP A 593 3.38 -1.35 -10.82
N GLN A 594 4.50 -1.48 -10.11
CA GLN A 594 5.16 -0.40 -9.38
C GLN A 594 5.66 0.69 -10.33
N ALA A 595 6.24 0.30 -11.46
CA ALA A 595 6.65 1.21 -12.53
C ALA A 595 5.45 2.05 -12.98
N CYS A 596 4.33 1.39 -13.31
CA CYS A 596 3.14 2.11 -13.75
C CYS A 596 2.55 3.02 -12.67
N GLN A 597 2.48 2.58 -11.41
CA GLN A 597 2.02 3.41 -10.30
C GLN A 597 2.89 4.65 -10.10
N THR A 598 4.21 4.50 -10.21
CA THR A 598 5.17 5.59 -10.07
C THR A 598 4.99 6.64 -11.17
N LEU A 599 4.75 6.19 -12.41
CA LEU A 599 4.46 7.05 -13.55
C LEU A 599 3.12 7.78 -13.40
N GLN A 600 2.06 7.05 -13.04
CA GLN A 600 0.72 7.62 -12.86
C GLN A 600 0.65 8.65 -11.73
N ALA A 601 1.43 8.47 -10.66
CA ALA A 601 1.52 9.44 -9.56
C ALA A 601 2.04 10.82 -10.00
N LEU A 602 2.73 10.87 -11.13
CA LEU A 602 3.22 12.09 -11.77
C LEU A 602 2.42 12.47 -13.03
N SER A 603 1.23 11.87 -13.22
CA SER A 603 0.39 12.08 -14.41
C SER A 603 1.06 11.67 -15.72
N LEU A 604 1.98 10.69 -15.72
CA LEU A 604 2.52 10.07 -16.94
C LEU A 604 1.70 8.83 -17.32
N ALA A 605 1.67 8.50 -18.61
CA ALA A 605 1.01 7.28 -19.10
C ALA A 605 1.97 6.09 -19.09
N CYS A 606 1.46 4.90 -18.79
CA CYS A 606 2.23 3.67 -18.77
C CYS A 606 2.17 2.98 -20.14
N ALA A 607 3.31 2.61 -20.70
CA ALA A 607 3.40 1.79 -21.91
C ALA A 607 4.27 0.55 -21.66
N GLY A 608 3.78 -0.38 -20.86
CA GLY A 608 4.50 -1.62 -20.57
C GLY A 608 4.68 -2.51 -21.81
N LYS A 609 5.90 -3.06 -21.98
CA LYS A 609 6.29 -3.97 -23.06
C LYS A 609 6.82 -5.29 -22.47
N PRO A 610 5.99 -6.34 -22.41
CA PRO A 610 6.36 -7.63 -21.85
C PRO A 610 7.06 -8.55 -22.89
N ASP A 611 7.94 -8.01 -23.72
CA ASP A 611 8.54 -8.71 -24.87
C ASP A 611 10.07 -8.86 -24.74
N GLU A 612 10.63 -8.55 -23.58
CA GLU A 612 12.06 -8.71 -23.35
C GLU A 612 12.43 -10.18 -23.15
N VAL A 613 13.35 -10.70 -23.96
CA VAL A 613 13.84 -12.07 -23.79
C VAL A 613 14.88 -12.11 -22.67
N THR A 614 14.41 -12.30 -21.43
CA THR A 614 15.25 -12.32 -20.22
C THR A 614 14.80 -13.37 -19.21
N TRP A 615 15.74 -13.89 -18.41
CA TRP A 615 15.44 -14.76 -17.26
C TRP A 615 15.06 -13.95 -16.01
N GLN A 616 15.36 -12.65 -15.98
CA GLN A 616 15.04 -11.74 -14.89
C GLN A 616 13.63 -11.19 -15.08
N THR A 617 12.64 -11.99 -14.71
CA THR A 617 11.22 -11.66 -14.93
C THR A 617 10.65 -10.78 -13.82
N ASN A 618 9.54 -10.14 -14.14
CA ASN A 618 8.77 -9.23 -13.31
C ASN A 618 9.60 -8.04 -12.79
N VAL A 619 10.56 -7.59 -13.59
CA VAL A 619 11.41 -6.44 -13.32
C VAL A 619 11.65 -5.67 -14.62
N VAL A 620 11.62 -4.35 -14.53
CA VAL A 620 11.86 -3.44 -15.64
C VAL A 620 13.37 -3.27 -15.85
N HIS A 621 13.85 -3.54 -17.06
CA HIS A 621 15.27 -3.38 -17.42
C HIS A 621 15.55 -2.10 -18.20
N GLY A 622 14.55 -1.62 -18.94
CA GLY A 622 14.67 -0.41 -19.75
C GLY A 622 13.41 0.44 -19.69
N GLN A 623 13.59 1.74 -19.91
CA GLN A 623 12.49 2.68 -20.06
C GLN A 623 12.82 3.71 -21.14
N SER A 624 11.78 4.28 -21.75
CA SER A 624 11.88 5.39 -22.68
C SER A 624 10.64 6.28 -22.57
N PRO A 625 10.76 7.61 -22.36
CA PRO A 625 12.01 8.36 -22.20
C PRO A 625 12.83 7.98 -20.96
N ASN A 626 14.13 8.30 -20.98
CA ASN A 626 15.04 8.03 -19.88
C ASN A 626 14.68 8.85 -18.63
N ALA A 627 15.02 8.31 -17.45
CA ALA A 627 14.88 9.02 -16.19
C ALA A 627 15.57 10.39 -16.23
N GLY A 628 14.94 11.40 -15.63
CA GLY A 628 15.42 12.78 -15.64
C GLY A 628 14.96 13.61 -16.84
N THR A 629 14.38 13.00 -17.87
CA THR A 629 13.83 13.73 -19.03
C THR A 629 12.61 14.54 -18.63
N GLN A 630 12.52 15.81 -19.03
CA GLN A 630 11.31 16.62 -18.85
C GLN A 630 10.33 16.38 -19.99
N VAL A 631 9.09 16.05 -19.67
CA VAL A 631 8.03 15.77 -20.63
C VAL A 631 6.69 16.42 -20.21
N PRO A 632 5.75 16.63 -21.13
CA PRO A 632 4.38 17.00 -20.79
C PRO A 632 3.66 15.90 -19.98
N ALA A 633 2.64 16.29 -19.21
CA ALA A 633 1.72 15.34 -18.61
C ALA A 633 1.04 14.47 -19.67
N GLY A 634 0.73 13.23 -19.32
CA GLY A 634 0.13 12.23 -20.19
C GLY A 634 1.11 11.56 -21.16
N THR A 635 2.38 11.98 -21.20
CA THR A 635 3.41 11.33 -22.03
C THR A 635 3.53 9.85 -21.66
N GLY A 636 3.47 8.98 -22.65
CA GLY A 636 3.69 7.55 -22.49
C GLY A 636 5.16 7.26 -22.21
N VAL A 637 5.43 6.66 -21.05
CA VAL A 637 6.74 6.08 -20.73
C VAL A 637 6.66 4.60 -21.03
N GLU A 638 7.34 4.20 -22.10
CA GLU A 638 7.55 2.80 -22.44
C GLU A 638 8.53 2.18 -21.45
N TYR A 639 8.26 0.95 -21.02
CA TYR A 639 9.21 0.20 -20.20
C TYR A 639 9.16 -1.29 -20.53
N ILE A 640 10.34 -1.89 -20.71
CA ILE A 640 10.52 -3.28 -21.14
C ILE A 640 10.73 -4.21 -19.94
N TYR A 641 10.09 -5.37 -20.00
CA TYR A 641 10.15 -6.42 -18.99
C TYR A 641 9.71 -7.78 -19.57
N GLU A 642 9.73 -8.81 -18.74
CA GLU A 642 9.16 -10.13 -19.03
C GLU A 642 8.31 -10.60 -17.85
N THR A 643 7.21 -11.31 -18.07
CA THR A 643 6.38 -11.91 -17.01
C THR A 643 6.47 -13.42 -16.96
N VAL A 644 6.85 -14.06 -18.06
CA VAL A 644 6.90 -15.50 -18.21
C VAL A 644 8.26 -16.00 -17.71
N ALA A 645 8.27 -16.56 -16.51
CA ALA A 645 9.48 -17.14 -15.94
C ALA A 645 9.83 -18.47 -16.62
N PRO A 646 11.12 -18.70 -16.97
CA PRO A 646 11.58 -20.03 -17.34
C PRO A 646 11.49 -21.00 -16.15
N SER A 647 11.17 -22.25 -16.44
CA SER A 647 11.17 -23.37 -15.50
C SER A 647 12.45 -24.18 -15.60
N GLY A 648 12.84 -24.83 -14.51
CA GLY A 648 13.97 -25.76 -14.53
C GLY A 648 13.70 -26.96 -15.43
N LEU A 649 14.48 -27.10 -16.51
CA LEU A 649 14.49 -28.28 -17.36
C LEU A 649 15.17 -29.42 -16.61
N ARG A 650 14.39 -30.36 -16.10
CA ARG A 650 14.87 -31.55 -15.39
C ARG A 650 15.17 -32.67 -16.34
N ARG A 651 16.12 -33.50 -15.94
CA ARG A 651 16.50 -34.71 -16.63
C ARG A 651 16.39 -35.92 -15.71
N TYR A 652 15.81 -37.00 -16.24
CA TYR A 652 15.68 -38.29 -15.58
C TYR A 652 16.39 -39.37 -16.40
N LYS A 653 17.02 -40.32 -15.72
CA LYS A 653 17.71 -41.47 -16.32
C LYS A 653 16.96 -42.76 -16.01
N ALA A 654 16.64 -43.54 -17.02
CA ALA A 654 16.02 -44.83 -16.83
C ALA A 654 16.96 -45.79 -16.08
N ARG A 655 16.45 -46.48 -15.05
CA ARG A 655 17.21 -47.48 -14.30
C ARG A 655 17.46 -48.70 -15.18
N GLY A 656 18.72 -49.09 -15.31
CA GLY A 656 19.14 -50.25 -16.11
C GLY A 656 18.93 -50.11 -17.63
N ASN A 657 18.70 -48.90 -18.15
CA ASN A 657 18.52 -48.62 -19.59
C ASN A 657 19.26 -47.34 -20.00
N GLU A 658 19.70 -47.26 -21.25
CA GLU A 658 20.35 -46.07 -21.80
C GLU A 658 19.38 -44.99 -22.29
N ALA A 659 18.42 -44.58 -21.44
CA ALA A 659 17.34 -43.66 -21.79
C ALA A 659 17.28 -42.41 -20.89
N ARG A 660 16.99 -41.25 -21.48
CA ARG A 660 16.93 -39.96 -20.77
C ARG A 660 15.63 -39.21 -21.06
N HIS A 661 14.89 -38.83 -20.03
CA HIS A 661 13.65 -38.06 -20.15
C HIS A 661 13.87 -36.62 -19.67
N LEU A 662 13.43 -35.65 -20.47
CA LEU A 662 13.43 -34.21 -20.18
C LEU A 662 12.03 -33.71 -19.84
N SER A 663 11.92 -32.87 -18.82
CA SER A 663 10.66 -32.29 -18.35
C SER A 663 10.86 -30.94 -17.66
N VAL A 664 10.09 -29.92 -18.06
CA VAL A 664 10.09 -28.57 -17.44
C VAL A 664 9.13 -28.47 -16.25
N ASN A 665 8.23 -29.43 -16.08
CA ASN A 665 7.20 -29.44 -15.03
C ASN A 665 7.47 -30.48 -13.92
N GLY A 666 8.63 -31.14 -13.96
CA GLY A 666 8.95 -32.25 -13.07
C GLY A 666 8.03 -33.47 -13.22
N ALA A 667 7.21 -33.50 -14.28
CA ALA A 667 6.38 -34.65 -14.62
C ALA A 667 7.31 -35.83 -14.94
N HIS A 668 7.28 -36.84 -14.08
CA HIS A 668 8.11 -38.03 -14.15
C HIS A 668 7.33 -39.18 -14.78
N PRO A 669 7.91 -39.97 -15.71
CA PRO A 669 7.24 -41.12 -16.34
C PRO A 669 7.11 -42.37 -15.43
N GLY A 670 7.03 -42.19 -14.10
CA GLY A 670 6.90 -43.25 -13.06
C GLY A 670 8.15 -43.50 -12.20
N GLU A 671 8.05 -43.32 -10.88
CA GLU A 671 9.16 -43.22 -9.90
C GLU A 671 10.05 -44.47 -9.78
N ASP A 672 9.51 -45.67 -10.02
CA ASP A 672 10.27 -46.91 -9.86
C ASP A 672 11.29 -47.16 -10.99
N LYS A 673 11.05 -46.55 -12.16
CA LYS A 673 11.79 -46.84 -13.41
C LYS A 673 12.81 -45.77 -13.80
N TRP A 674 12.73 -44.55 -13.27
CA TRP A 674 13.68 -43.49 -13.59
C TRP A 674 14.22 -42.82 -12.34
N ALA A 675 15.48 -42.41 -12.41
CA ALA A 675 16.15 -41.64 -11.37
C ALA A 675 16.24 -40.18 -11.81
N ASP A 676 15.87 -39.25 -10.93
CA ASP A 676 16.15 -37.82 -11.12
C ASP A 676 17.67 -37.62 -11.09
N MET A 677 18.20 -36.91 -12.08
CA MET A 677 19.63 -36.63 -12.17
C MET A 677 19.96 -35.21 -11.74
N GLN A 678 19.24 -34.20 -12.24
CA GLN A 678 19.34 -32.77 -11.88
C GLN A 678 18.62 -31.87 -12.90
N VAL A 679 18.48 -30.58 -12.55
CA VAL A 679 18.12 -29.52 -13.49
C VAL A 679 19.32 -29.22 -14.39
N ILE A 680 19.13 -29.28 -15.70
CA ILE A 680 20.20 -29.07 -16.70
C ILE A 680 20.15 -27.69 -17.36
N GLY A 681 19.16 -26.87 -17.03
CA GLY A 681 19.00 -25.50 -17.56
C GLY A 681 17.59 -24.95 -17.32
N GLY A 682 17.28 -23.78 -17.87
CA GLY A 682 15.95 -23.16 -17.84
C GLY A 682 15.29 -23.19 -19.22
N ALA A 683 14.05 -23.66 -19.29
CA ALA A 683 13.24 -23.72 -20.50
C ALA A 683 11.77 -23.42 -20.17
N TYR A 684 10.89 -23.39 -21.17
CA TYR A 684 9.49 -22.99 -21.02
C TYR A 684 8.54 -24.16 -21.21
N SER A 685 7.32 -24.01 -20.70
CA SER A 685 6.26 -24.99 -20.98
C SER A 685 5.97 -25.08 -22.48
N ALA A 686 5.63 -26.28 -22.94
CA ALA A 686 5.15 -26.49 -24.29
C ALA A 686 3.94 -25.57 -24.59
N GLY A 687 3.92 -24.98 -25.78
CA GLY A 687 2.85 -24.08 -26.19
C GLY A 687 2.96 -22.65 -25.63
N GLU A 688 4.03 -22.32 -24.89
CA GLU A 688 4.27 -20.95 -24.43
C GLU A 688 4.53 -20.01 -25.62
N ARG A 689 3.92 -18.83 -25.59
CA ARG A 689 3.97 -17.82 -26.66
C ARG A 689 4.20 -16.40 -26.14
N GLY A 690 4.24 -16.20 -24.82
CA GLY A 690 4.48 -14.91 -24.19
C GLY A 690 5.92 -14.41 -24.33
N VAL A 691 6.88 -15.30 -24.60
CA VAL A 691 8.29 -14.95 -24.85
C VAL A 691 8.59 -15.02 -26.35
N PRO A 692 9.12 -13.95 -26.97
CA PRO A 692 9.53 -13.98 -28.36
C PRO A 692 10.62 -15.03 -28.65
N GLY A 693 10.52 -15.69 -29.82
CA GLY A 693 11.56 -16.61 -30.30
C GLY A 693 11.51 -18.04 -29.75
N LEU A 694 10.45 -18.41 -29.01
CA LEU A 694 10.26 -19.79 -28.55
C LEU A 694 9.84 -20.75 -29.67
N VAL A 695 10.37 -21.97 -29.62
CA VAL A 695 9.94 -23.12 -30.43
C VAL A 695 9.55 -24.27 -29.51
N ASP A 696 8.54 -25.04 -29.91
CA ASP A 696 8.20 -26.27 -29.23
C ASP A 696 9.16 -27.40 -29.62
N ILE A 697 9.58 -28.20 -28.63
CA ILE A 697 10.37 -29.41 -28.79
C ILE A 697 9.46 -30.61 -28.56
N TYR A 698 9.31 -31.42 -29.60
CA TYR A 698 8.46 -32.61 -29.61
C TYR A 698 9.18 -33.80 -28.99
N GLN A 699 8.46 -34.56 -28.18
CA GLN A 699 8.93 -35.82 -27.63
C GLN A 699 8.41 -37.00 -28.42
N PHE A 700 9.29 -37.99 -28.54
CA PHE A 700 9.01 -39.30 -29.06
C PHE A 700 9.40 -40.36 -28.04
N VAL A 701 8.51 -41.31 -27.84
CA VAL A 701 8.70 -42.43 -26.92
C VAL A 701 8.76 -43.73 -27.69
N CYS A 702 9.61 -44.63 -27.23
CA CYS A 702 9.61 -46.00 -27.66
C CYS A 702 9.79 -46.84 -26.39
N ASP A 703 8.87 -47.76 -26.11
CA ASP A 703 8.87 -48.51 -24.84
C ASP A 703 9.22 -50.00 -25.01
N SER A 704 9.52 -50.43 -26.24
CA SER A 704 10.10 -51.74 -26.54
C SER A 704 10.71 -51.77 -27.94
N ASN A 705 11.78 -52.55 -28.14
CA ASN A 705 12.41 -52.79 -29.45
C ASN A 705 12.87 -51.50 -30.18
N CYS A 706 13.47 -50.56 -29.44
CA CYS A 706 13.96 -49.29 -29.97
C CYS A 706 15.34 -49.40 -30.66
N GLY A 707 15.84 -50.64 -30.81
CA GLY A 707 17.08 -51.03 -31.48
C GLY A 707 18.03 -51.90 -30.63
N ASP A 708 17.75 -52.15 -29.34
CA ASP A 708 18.37 -53.21 -28.53
C ASP A 708 17.32 -54.30 -28.14
N PRO A 709 17.57 -55.60 -28.42
CA PRO A 709 16.66 -56.69 -28.08
C PRO A 709 16.54 -57.02 -26.58
N LYS A 710 17.39 -56.49 -25.69
CA LYS A 710 17.49 -56.95 -24.28
C LYS A 710 16.71 -56.12 -23.25
N ARG A 711 16.32 -54.88 -23.55
CA ARG A 711 15.41 -53.98 -22.79
C ARG A 711 15.63 -52.58 -23.33
N ASP A 712 14.73 -52.06 -24.14
CA ASP A 712 14.95 -50.79 -24.80
C ASP A 712 13.74 -49.88 -24.65
N ILE A 713 13.80 -49.03 -23.61
CA ILE A 713 12.98 -47.84 -23.52
C ILE A 713 13.81 -46.66 -24.03
N GLY A 714 13.28 -45.91 -24.97
CA GLY A 714 13.95 -44.79 -25.64
C GLY A 714 13.13 -43.50 -25.52
N ARG A 715 13.83 -42.38 -25.44
CA ARG A 715 13.24 -41.03 -25.51
C ARG A 715 14.06 -40.21 -26.51
N TYR A 716 13.37 -39.58 -27.44
CA TYR A 716 13.96 -38.74 -28.48
C TYR A 716 13.23 -37.41 -28.51
N TYR A 717 13.97 -36.34 -28.79
CA TYR A 717 13.46 -34.98 -28.83
C TYR A 717 13.86 -34.31 -30.14
N SER A 718 12.95 -33.55 -30.75
CA SER A 718 13.19 -32.89 -32.03
C SER A 718 12.34 -31.63 -32.18
N ARG A 719 12.81 -30.68 -32.98
CA ARG A 719 12.00 -29.56 -33.48
C ARG A 719 10.96 -30.00 -34.52
N ASN A 720 11.21 -31.12 -35.20
CA ASN A 720 10.26 -31.69 -36.15
C ASN A 720 9.24 -32.54 -35.40
N ALA A 721 7.95 -32.31 -35.66
CA ALA A 721 6.84 -33.07 -35.08
C ALA A 721 6.71 -34.51 -35.63
N ALA A 722 7.41 -34.83 -36.74
CA ALA A 722 7.41 -36.17 -37.33
C ALA A 722 8.33 -37.14 -36.56
N PRO A 723 7.86 -38.36 -36.22
CA PRO A 723 8.70 -39.38 -35.60
C PRO A 723 9.79 -39.84 -36.57
N PRO A 724 10.98 -40.23 -36.06
CA PRO A 724 12.10 -40.65 -36.90
C PRO A 724 11.82 -41.95 -37.68
N ASN A 725 10.97 -42.85 -37.16
CA ASN A 725 10.44 -44.02 -37.87
C ASN A 725 9.22 -44.60 -37.13
N ALA A 726 8.60 -45.65 -37.69
CA ALA A 726 7.39 -46.27 -37.17
C ALA A 726 7.49 -46.88 -35.74
N ARG A 727 8.71 -47.08 -35.21
CA ARG A 727 8.92 -47.59 -33.85
C ARG A 727 8.79 -46.50 -32.77
N TRP A 728 8.82 -45.23 -33.17
CA TRP A 728 8.76 -44.09 -32.27
C TRP A 728 7.38 -43.43 -32.30
N GLN A 729 6.75 -43.33 -31.14
CA GLN A 729 5.43 -42.74 -30.98
C GLN A 729 5.58 -41.28 -30.55
N ALA A 730 4.93 -40.36 -31.27
CA ALA A 730 4.89 -38.96 -30.89
C ALA A 730 3.98 -38.76 -29.67
N THR A 731 4.47 -38.11 -28.62
CA THR A 731 3.67 -37.76 -27.43
C THR A 731 3.25 -36.30 -27.41
N GLY A 732 3.69 -35.51 -28.40
CA GLY A 732 3.41 -34.08 -28.53
C GLY A 732 4.58 -33.21 -28.05
N PRO A 733 4.37 -31.88 -27.96
CA PRO A 733 5.39 -30.95 -27.49
C PRO A 733 5.65 -31.16 -25.99
N ALA A 734 6.92 -31.33 -25.62
CA ALA A 734 7.33 -31.61 -24.25
C ALA A 734 7.75 -30.34 -23.49
N PHE A 735 8.41 -29.41 -24.17
CA PHE A 735 8.81 -28.11 -23.64
C PHE A 735 9.05 -27.14 -24.79
N ALA A 736 9.24 -25.86 -24.49
CA ALA A 736 9.63 -24.84 -25.44
C ALA A 736 10.93 -24.16 -25.01
N CYS A 737 11.69 -23.63 -25.96
CA CYS A 737 12.97 -22.98 -25.72
C CYS A 737 13.34 -22.07 -26.90
N LEU A 738 14.39 -21.25 -26.72
CA LEU A 738 14.71 -20.17 -27.64
C LEU A 738 15.36 -20.70 -28.92
N THR A 739 14.91 -20.20 -30.07
CA THR A 739 15.50 -20.55 -31.37
C THR A 739 16.95 -20.07 -31.43
N ASP A 740 17.15 -18.80 -31.10
CA ASP A 740 18.39 -18.07 -31.29
C ASP A 740 19.13 -17.86 -29.96
N PRO A 741 20.46 -17.73 -29.99
CA PRO A 741 21.24 -17.46 -28.78
C PRO A 741 20.94 -16.05 -28.26
N VAL A 742 20.79 -15.94 -26.94
CA VAL A 742 20.65 -14.67 -26.21
C VAL A 742 21.59 -14.69 -25.00
N PRO A 743 21.99 -13.54 -24.44
CA PRO A 743 22.90 -13.52 -23.31
C PRO A 743 22.41 -14.36 -22.12
N GLY A 744 23.20 -15.34 -21.67
CA GLY A 744 22.83 -16.24 -20.57
C GLY A 744 22.19 -17.56 -21.01
N THR A 745 22.13 -17.85 -22.32
CA THR A 745 21.71 -19.16 -22.82
C THR A 745 22.88 -19.98 -23.39
N LYS A 746 22.68 -21.29 -23.45
CA LYS A 746 23.54 -22.24 -24.16
C LYS A 746 22.75 -23.15 -25.08
N PRO A 747 23.35 -23.66 -26.17
CA PRO A 747 22.72 -24.68 -27.01
C PRO A 747 22.44 -25.95 -26.20
N LEU A 748 21.20 -26.43 -26.23
CA LEU A 748 20.83 -27.78 -25.82
C LEU A 748 21.03 -28.69 -27.03
N VAL A 749 22.02 -29.58 -26.96
CA VAL A 749 22.37 -30.45 -28.08
C VAL A 749 21.77 -31.84 -27.93
N THR A 750 21.50 -32.48 -29.06
CA THR A 750 21.19 -33.90 -29.18
C THR A 750 22.47 -34.65 -29.55
N MET A 751 22.78 -35.71 -28.82
CA MET A 751 23.95 -36.57 -29.04
C MET A 751 23.51 -38.02 -29.18
N ARG A 752 24.24 -38.80 -29.98
CA ARG A 752 23.91 -40.19 -30.34
C ARG A 752 25.11 -41.09 -30.13
N SER A 753 24.89 -42.24 -29.48
CA SER A 753 25.85 -43.33 -29.42
C SER A 753 25.33 -44.49 -30.26
N GLU A 754 26.08 -44.88 -31.29
CA GLU A 754 25.77 -46.08 -32.07
C GLU A 754 26.10 -47.36 -31.29
N GLN A 755 27.16 -47.34 -30.47
CA GLN A 755 27.54 -48.47 -29.63
C GLN A 755 26.46 -48.82 -28.61
N LEU A 756 25.89 -47.81 -27.96
CA LEU A 756 24.86 -47.99 -26.93
C LEU A 756 23.44 -47.91 -27.48
N ASN A 757 23.29 -47.72 -28.79
CA ASN A 757 22.02 -47.44 -29.45
C ASN A 757 21.13 -46.43 -28.68
N SER A 758 21.71 -45.35 -28.14
CA SER A 758 20.97 -44.41 -27.28
C SER A 758 21.16 -42.94 -27.62
N TRP A 759 20.22 -42.12 -27.15
CA TRP A 759 20.26 -40.67 -27.26
C TRP A 759 20.63 -40.03 -25.92
N ALA A 760 21.33 -38.91 -26.01
CA ALA A 760 21.69 -38.04 -24.90
C ALA A 760 21.40 -36.58 -25.23
N PHE A 761 21.13 -35.78 -24.20
CA PHE A 761 20.78 -34.37 -24.33
C PHE A 761 21.46 -33.60 -23.21
N ALA A 762 22.25 -32.61 -23.59
CA ALA A 762 23.03 -31.81 -22.65
C ALA A 762 23.24 -30.39 -23.19
N PRO A 763 23.35 -29.38 -22.32
CA PRO A 763 23.86 -28.07 -22.70
C PRO A 763 25.30 -28.20 -23.21
N LYS A 764 25.64 -27.54 -24.31
CA LYS A 764 26.97 -27.60 -24.89
C LYS A 764 28.05 -27.18 -23.88
N ASP A 765 29.15 -27.95 -23.83
CA ASP A 765 30.28 -27.81 -22.90
C ASP A 765 29.92 -27.90 -21.41
N SER A 766 28.72 -28.40 -21.05
CA SER A 766 28.42 -28.79 -19.67
C SER A 766 29.25 -30.02 -19.26
N GLU A 767 29.38 -30.26 -17.95
CA GLU A 767 30.01 -31.48 -17.43
C GLU A 767 29.38 -32.73 -18.06
N GLU A 768 28.06 -32.71 -18.23
CA GLU A 768 27.32 -33.80 -18.86
C GLU A 768 27.65 -33.97 -20.35
N TYR A 769 27.73 -32.87 -21.09
CA TYR A 769 28.14 -32.92 -22.50
C TYR A 769 29.54 -33.54 -22.62
N ASN A 770 30.46 -33.11 -21.77
CA ASN A 770 31.84 -33.61 -21.75
C ASN A 770 31.89 -35.09 -21.35
N TRP A 771 31.08 -35.50 -20.36
CA TRP A 771 30.95 -36.91 -19.96
C TRP A 771 30.46 -37.77 -21.13
N HIS A 772 29.48 -37.30 -21.90
CA HIS A 772 28.97 -38.01 -23.07
C HIS A 772 29.94 -38.03 -24.25
N ALA A 773 30.66 -36.94 -24.46
CA ALA A 773 31.65 -36.81 -25.53
C ALA A 773 32.93 -37.61 -25.26
N ASP A 774 33.18 -38.02 -24.02
CA ASP A 774 34.32 -38.86 -23.66
C ASP A 774 34.20 -40.26 -24.31
N PRO A 775 35.19 -40.69 -25.11
CA PRO A 775 35.21 -42.02 -25.72
C PRO A 775 35.06 -43.18 -24.72
N ASN A 776 35.42 -42.97 -23.45
CA ASN A 776 35.34 -43.99 -22.40
C ASN A 776 33.92 -44.20 -21.82
N HIS A 777 32.97 -43.30 -22.11
CA HIS A 777 31.63 -43.26 -21.50
C HIS A 777 30.49 -43.47 -22.50
N GLY A 778 30.76 -44.23 -23.57
CA GLY A 778 29.77 -44.62 -24.58
C GLY A 778 29.90 -43.92 -25.93
N ALA A 779 30.92 -43.05 -26.10
CA ALA A 779 31.29 -42.42 -27.37
C ALA A 779 30.10 -41.74 -28.10
N TYR A 780 29.41 -40.82 -27.41
CA TYR A 780 28.32 -40.08 -28.04
C TYR A 780 28.88 -38.99 -28.97
N THR A 781 28.34 -38.89 -30.17
CA THR A 781 28.63 -37.80 -31.11
C THR A 781 27.50 -36.79 -31.14
N GLU A 782 27.82 -35.49 -31.13
CA GLU A 782 26.84 -34.41 -31.33
C GLU A 782 26.19 -34.53 -32.72
N VAL A 783 24.85 -34.51 -32.76
CA VAL A 783 24.07 -34.66 -33.99
C VAL A 783 23.47 -33.34 -34.43
N SER A 784 22.86 -32.60 -33.50
CA SER A 784 22.19 -31.33 -33.80
C SER A 784 21.95 -30.51 -32.55
N THR A 785 21.68 -29.21 -32.74
CA THR A 785 21.17 -28.33 -31.67
C THR A 785 19.64 -28.35 -31.70
N LEU A 786 19.01 -28.63 -30.56
CA LEU A 786 17.55 -28.55 -30.40
C LEU A 786 17.09 -27.10 -30.34
N CYS A 787 17.70 -26.31 -29.45
CA CYS A 787 17.36 -24.93 -29.15
C CYS A 787 18.37 -24.35 -28.14
N HIS A 788 18.15 -23.13 -27.68
CA HIS A 788 18.91 -22.47 -26.62
C HIS A 788 18.10 -22.43 -25.32
N ILE A 789 18.74 -22.83 -24.22
CA ILE A 789 18.16 -22.84 -22.87
C ILE A 789 18.97 -21.94 -21.94
N TRP A 790 18.35 -21.38 -20.90
CA TRP A 790 19.05 -20.60 -19.89
C TRP A 790 20.04 -21.49 -19.14
N PHE A 791 21.30 -21.06 -19.03
CA PHE A 791 22.36 -21.88 -18.44
C PHE A 791 23.41 -21.01 -17.76
N GLY A 792 23.77 -21.36 -16.52
CA GLY A 792 24.72 -20.60 -15.70
C GLY A 792 24.13 -19.31 -15.12
N VAL A 793 22.82 -19.08 -15.24
CA VAL A 793 22.12 -17.86 -14.82
C VAL A 793 20.88 -18.21 -13.98
N GLY A 794 20.37 -17.28 -13.15
CA GLY A 794 19.03 -17.38 -12.56
C GLY A 794 18.67 -18.65 -11.77
N GLY A 795 19.63 -19.31 -11.12
CA GLY A 795 19.40 -20.58 -10.44
C GLY A 795 19.51 -21.82 -11.34
N PHE A 796 19.69 -21.64 -12.65
CA PHE A 796 19.96 -22.69 -13.65
C PHE A 796 21.46 -22.97 -13.77
N ARG A 797 22.09 -23.36 -12.65
CA ARG A 797 23.49 -23.81 -12.66
C ARG A 797 23.51 -25.29 -13.02
N GLY A 798 24.14 -25.60 -14.15
CA GLY A 798 24.40 -26.99 -14.56
C GLY A 798 25.67 -27.53 -13.95
#